data_AF-A0A1I1EQ43-F1
#
_entry.id   AF-A0A1I1EQ43-F1
#
_cell.length_a   1.000
_cell.length_b   1.000
_cell.length_c   1.000
_cell.angle_alpha   90.00
_cell.angle_beta   90.00
_cell.angle_gamma   90.00
#
_symmetry.space_group_name_H-M   'P 1'
#
loop_
_entity.id
_entity.type
_entity.pdbx_description
1 polymer ?
#
loop_
_entity_poly.entity_id
_entity_poly.type
_entity_poly.pdbx_seq_one_letter_code
_entity_poly.pdbx_strand_id
1 'polypeptide(L)'
;MKRCQILRSLFLGIASLSAQAGEPFNSCPSKAFLVQDTTARLYGVNLVSGNAPELTSDMGTNSKVNGFGFSVHDRYLYGWGYEAGSLVRIGVDYQVEPLSLINNPGGNYYVGDVSVQENAYYFYKKGASSGLYRVPLDETSSEYLEVSKITDGSALNLTIFDFAFHPDTHLAYSVDKNGDLHRIDVNSGTSISLGNVGQSGTFGAVYFDVEGTFYISRNKDGHIFRINVANSNPTAELFALGPNSGNNDGARCATAPLIDEDDTAIDFGDAPTSYGLTLADNGARHEFDATGLYLGSIVNGESTPKAVDDSDDGVQFITGLEVGLDTLMLVTSSSVGYLNAWFDWNQNGEFDNSEQAVISKSLVAGENHILLEVPNNALVGSTWMRFRVTENPTVTANGGVSNGEVEDYQQNITDPGMSTTYYPGASSWVSLAYEDLWPETGDYDFNDVVLNYRTTVNKVGSNVIRYVIEGELNAVGAGYHNGFAVRFKNLPSGYVNTSLIRHEIGGVIQSGIALESGRSEAILIVIPDTKTVYSSACTYFRTNGCESDPKISFKITLPLSTFIDSSIAPLGLLDPFIFAVNGFAHGDYVNINNARSWEVHLKNKEPTEAFDLNLLTLEDDASNVESGFYYQTENGLPWAMEVGVNWSHPKENVDLIIAYPLFNSFARSSGVDNSLWFNSPDSSKVINN
;
A
#
# COMPACT_ATOMS: atom_id res chain seq x y z
N MET A 1 -6.16 -101.98 -3.72
CA MET A 1 -5.37 -102.83 -2.79
C MET A 1 -3.89 -102.47 -2.97
N LYS A 2 -3.21 -102.06 -1.87
CA LYS A 2 -1.75 -101.91 -1.65
C LYS A 2 -1.01 -100.88 -2.56
N ARG A 3 -0.64 -99.70 -2.04
CA ARG A 3 0.59 -99.31 -1.30
C ARG A 3 1.91 -99.59 -2.05
N CYS A 4 2.62 -98.51 -2.43
CA CYS A 4 4.08 -98.45 -2.36
C CYS A 4 4.51 -97.01 -2.04
N GLN A 5 5.25 -96.85 -0.94
CA GLN A 5 5.83 -95.60 -0.45
C GLN A 5 7.07 -95.21 -1.27
N ILE A 6 7.27 -93.91 -1.49
CA ILE A 6 8.59 -93.33 -1.70
C ILE A 6 8.73 -92.14 -0.75
N LEU A 7 9.61 -92.31 0.25
CA LEU A 7 10.16 -91.25 1.08
C LEU A 7 11.10 -90.40 0.19
N ARG A 8 10.90 -89.08 0.16
CA ARG A 8 11.96 -88.13 -0.21
C ARG A 8 12.06 -87.06 0.85
N SER A 9 13.26 -86.94 1.38
CA SER A 9 13.70 -86.08 2.46
C SER A 9 13.44 -84.61 2.14
N LEU A 10 12.82 -83.91 3.10
CA LEU A 10 12.64 -82.47 3.08
C LEU A 10 13.94 -81.82 3.60
N PHE A 11 14.74 -81.23 2.70
CA PHE A 11 15.79 -80.30 3.10
C PHE A 11 15.11 -78.96 3.40
N LEU A 12 15.02 -78.61 4.69
CA LEU A 12 14.56 -77.31 5.14
C LEU A 12 15.72 -76.31 4.94
N GLY A 13 15.78 -75.68 3.77
CA GLY A 13 16.63 -74.53 3.53
C GLY A 13 16.05 -73.33 4.27
N ILE A 14 16.65 -72.96 5.40
CA ILE A 14 16.39 -71.67 6.05
C ILE A 14 17.03 -70.62 5.12
N ALA A 15 16.22 -70.02 4.25
CA ALA A 15 16.58 -68.79 3.58
C ALA A 15 16.56 -67.70 4.66
N SER A 16 17.75 -67.30 5.11
CA SER A 16 17.94 -66.03 5.81
C SER A 16 17.46 -64.92 4.88
N LEU A 17 16.31 -64.32 5.19
CA LEU A 17 15.95 -63.01 4.65
C LEU A 17 16.97 -62.02 5.23
N SER A 18 18.06 -61.80 4.52
CA SER A 18 18.82 -60.57 4.67
C SER A 18 17.87 -59.46 4.24
N ALA A 19 17.50 -58.56 5.16
CA ALA A 19 16.92 -57.28 4.76
C ALA A 19 17.93 -56.64 3.81
N GLN A 20 17.54 -56.49 2.54
CA GLN A 20 18.36 -55.81 1.56
C GLN A 20 18.38 -54.33 1.96
N ALA A 21 19.56 -53.72 2.02
CA ALA A 21 19.69 -52.29 2.24
C ALA A 21 18.88 -51.54 1.17
N GLY A 22 18.24 -50.43 1.55
CA GLY A 22 17.52 -49.60 0.60
C GLY A 22 18.46 -49.13 -0.51
N GLU A 23 17.98 -49.07 -1.75
CA GLU A 23 18.78 -48.57 -2.88
C GLU A 23 18.94 -47.04 -2.78
N PRO A 24 20.03 -46.47 -3.33
CA PRO A 24 20.22 -45.02 -3.34
C PRO A 24 19.22 -44.33 -4.26
N PHE A 25 19.01 -43.03 -4.06
CA PHE A 25 18.21 -42.21 -4.96
C PHE A 25 18.81 -42.20 -6.37
N ASN A 26 17.94 -42.26 -7.39
CA ASN A 26 18.37 -42.36 -8.79
C ASN A 26 19.00 -41.06 -9.31
N SER A 27 18.55 -39.93 -8.77
CA SER A 27 18.98 -38.58 -9.11
C SER A 27 19.00 -37.70 -7.86
N CYS A 28 19.50 -36.48 -7.99
CA CYS A 28 19.33 -35.45 -6.98
C CYS A 28 17.90 -34.90 -7.02
N PRO A 29 17.08 -35.09 -5.98
CA PRO A 29 15.71 -34.60 -5.97
C PRO A 29 15.67 -33.07 -5.88
N SER A 30 14.81 -32.43 -6.66
CA SER A 30 14.57 -30.97 -6.61
C SER A 30 13.83 -30.55 -5.33
N LYS A 31 12.85 -31.36 -4.92
CA LYS A 31 12.13 -31.21 -3.65
C LYS A 31 13.05 -31.51 -2.46
N ALA A 32 12.92 -30.70 -1.41
CA ALA A 32 13.57 -30.96 -0.15
C ALA A 32 12.85 -32.10 0.59
N PHE A 33 13.48 -32.60 1.65
CA PHE A 33 12.91 -33.56 2.57
C PHE A 33 12.78 -32.93 3.95
N LEU A 34 11.71 -33.28 4.64
CA LEU A 34 11.44 -32.83 6.00
C LEU A 34 11.01 -34.03 6.81
N VAL A 35 11.78 -34.37 7.84
CA VAL A 35 11.33 -35.33 8.85
C VAL A 35 10.57 -34.60 9.93
N GLN A 36 9.48 -35.17 10.43
CA GLN A 36 8.70 -34.59 11.52
C GLN A 36 8.30 -35.60 12.60
N ASP A 37 7.72 -35.07 13.69
CA ASP A 37 7.09 -35.78 14.81
C ASP A 37 8.05 -36.46 15.80
N THR A 38 7.48 -37.13 16.82
CA THR A 38 8.23 -37.92 17.81
C THR A 38 8.60 -39.31 17.34
N THR A 39 7.86 -39.81 16.37
CA THR A 39 8.15 -40.99 15.57
C THR A 39 8.30 -40.50 14.15
N ALA A 40 9.47 -40.71 13.56
CA ALA A 40 9.84 -40.07 12.31
C ALA A 40 8.87 -40.40 11.17
N ARG A 41 8.33 -39.34 10.55
CA ARG A 41 7.56 -39.37 9.30
C ARG A 41 8.26 -38.49 8.27
N LEU A 42 8.23 -38.88 7.01
CA LEU A 42 8.96 -38.19 5.95
C LEU A 42 8.00 -37.47 5.00
N TYR A 43 8.31 -36.20 4.74
CA TYR A 43 7.59 -35.34 3.81
C TYR A 43 8.53 -34.84 2.72
N GLY A 44 8.00 -34.65 1.51
CA GLY A 44 8.70 -33.96 0.43
C GLY A 44 8.25 -32.51 0.44
N VAL A 45 9.18 -31.56 0.58
CA VAL A 45 8.85 -30.13 0.67
C VAL A 45 9.20 -29.44 -0.63
N ASN A 46 8.20 -28.85 -1.25
CA ASN A 46 8.41 -27.89 -2.32
C ASN A 46 8.71 -26.52 -1.69
N LEU A 47 9.98 -26.12 -1.66
CA LEU A 47 10.37 -24.83 -1.06
C LEU A 47 9.76 -23.62 -1.77
N VAL A 48 9.36 -23.79 -3.05
CA VAL A 48 8.76 -22.73 -3.86
C VAL A 48 7.38 -22.36 -3.36
N SER A 49 6.54 -23.34 -3.05
CA SER A 49 5.15 -23.14 -2.59
C SER A 49 4.99 -23.28 -1.07
N GLY A 50 5.86 -24.05 -0.44
CA GLY A 50 5.72 -24.53 0.93
C GLY A 50 4.87 -25.80 1.06
N ASN A 51 4.36 -26.37 -0.05
CA ASN A 51 3.63 -27.64 0.01
C ASN A 51 4.54 -28.76 0.53
N ALA A 52 3.96 -29.64 1.35
CA ALA A 52 4.69 -30.70 2.03
C ALA A 52 3.87 -32.00 2.08
N PRO A 53 3.63 -32.68 0.94
CA PRO A 53 2.99 -33.99 0.93
C PRO A 53 3.80 -35.03 1.71
N GLU A 54 3.10 -35.93 2.41
CA GLU A 54 3.72 -37.06 3.08
C GLU A 54 4.22 -38.09 2.06
N LEU A 55 5.50 -38.46 2.17
CA LEU A 55 6.12 -39.52 1.37
C LEU A 55 5.96 -40.88 2.05
N THR A 56 6.16 -40.94 3.36
CA THR A 56 5.86 -42.12 4.18
C THR A 56 5.50 -41.75 5.60
N SER A 57 4.48 -42.43 6.13
CA SER A 57 4.10 -42.36 7.55
C SER A 57 4.91 -43.31 8.43
N ASP A 58 5.66 -44.24 7.83
CA ASP A 58 6.45 -45.25 8.53
C ASP A 58 7.85 -45.35 7.91
N MET A 59 8.85 -44.85 8.64
CA MET A 59 10.26 -44.93 8.27
C MET A 59 10.96 -46.15 8.88
N GLY A 60 10.23 -47.09 9.50
CA GLY A 60 10.82 -48.27 10.12
C GLY A 60 11.51 -48.01 11.47
N THR A 61 11.17 -46.90 12.14
CA THR A 61 11.66 -46.55 13.49
C THR A 61 10.52 -46.11 14.41
N ASN A 62 10.67 -46.36 15.71
CA ASN A 62 9.75 -45.92 16.75
C ASN A 62 10.14 -44.58 17.39
N SER A 63 11.19 -43.90 16.90
CA SER A 63 11.70 -42.65 17.47
C SER A 63 12.00 -41.60 16.41
N LYS A 64 12.63 -40.50 16.84
CA LYS A 64 13.01 -39.36 15.99
C LYS A 64 14.25 -39.68 15.15
N VAL A 65 14.33 -39.02 14.00
CA VAL A 65 15.57 -38.81 13.24
C VAL A 65 15.78 -37.30 13.17
N ASN A 66 16.98 -36.82 13.48
CA ASN A 66 17.38 -35.40 13.37
C ASN A 66 18.80 -35.29 12.81
N GLY A 67 19.34 -34.07 12.61
CA GLY A 67 20.55 -33.81 11.86
C GLY A 67 20.45 -34.39 10.46
N PHE A 68 19.41 -34.01 9.73
CA PHE A 68 19.02 -34.70 8.52
C PHE A 68 19.73 -34.10 7.30
N GLY A 69 20.36 -34.93 6.47
CA GLY A 69 21.13 -34.45 5.31
C GLY A 69 21.05 -35.38 4.11
N PHE A 70 21.22 -34.83 2.91
CA PHE A 70 21.26 -35.61 1.67
C PHE A 70 22.68 -35.62 1.10
N SER A 71 23.22 -36.81 0.84
CA SER A 71 24.54 -36.93 0.22
C SER A 71 24.47 -36.83 -1.30
N VAL A 72 25.12 -35.81 -1.86
CA VAL A 72 25.30 -35.68 -3.32
C VAL A 72 26.29 -36.71 -3.89
N HIS A 73 27.02 -37.43 -3.03
CA HIS A 73 28.08 -38.34 -3.43
C HIS A 73 27.60 -39.78 -3.63
N ASP A 74 26.79 -40.29 -2.70
CA ASP A 74 26.24 -41.65 -2.73
C ASP A 74 24.72 -41.70 -2.87
N ARG A 75 24.05 -40.54 -2.85
CA ARG A 75 22.61 -40.36 -3.03
C ARG A 75 21.79 -41.11 -1.98
N TYR A 76 22.21 -41.07 -0.72
CA TYR A 76 21.38 -41.43 0.42
C TYR A 76 21.02 -40.23 1.28
N LEU A 77 19.94 -40.37 2.04
CA LEU A 77 19.64 -39.53 3.18
C LEU A 77 20.35 -40.09 4.42
N TYR A 78 20.85 -39.19 5.26
CA TYR A 78 21.53 -39.52 6.51
C TYR A 78 20.96 -38.71 7.66
N GLY A 79 20.99 -39.28 8.86
CA GLY A 79 20.68 -38.52 10.07
C GLY A 79 20.95 -39.29 11.36
N TRP A 80 20.75 -38.67 12.50
CA TRP A 80 20.89 -39.28 13.80
C TRP A 80 19.58 -39.97 14.24
N GLY A 81 19.56 -41.30 14.23
CA GLY A 81 18.42 -42.09 14.70
C GLY A 81 18.41 -42.23 16.21
N TYR A 82 17.39 -41.71 16.89
CA TYR A 82 17.33 -41.69 18.36
C TYR A 82 17.08 -43.08 18.96
N GLU A 83 16.38 -43.96 18.23
CA GLU A 83 16.20 -45.37 18.62
C GLU A 83 17.50 -46.15 18.49
N ALA A 84 18.26 -45.90 17.42
CA ALA A 84 19.54 -46.54 17.18
C ALA A 84 20.68 -45.98 18.06
N GLY A 85 20.58 -44.72 18.50
CA GLY A 85 21.66 -44.00 19.18
C GLY A 85 22.91 -43.83 18.30
N SER A 86 22.71 -43.75 16.98
CA SER A 86 23.77 -43.74 15.97
C SER A 86 23.31 -43.02 14.70
N LEU A 87 24.24 -42.85 13.76
CA LEU A 87 23.93 -42.45 12.38
C LEU A 87 23.06 -43.51 11.71
N VAL A 88 22.09 -43.06 10.91
CA VAL A 88 21.24 -43.89 10.07
C VAL A 88 21.36 -43.47 8.61
N ARG A 89 21.18 -44.43 7.70
CA ARG A 89 21.09 -44.26 6.25
C ARG A 89 19.67 -44.55 5.79
N ILE A 90 19.16 -43.80 4.84
CA ILE A 90 17.81 -43.93 4.30
C ILE A 90 17.87 -43.86 2.78
N GLY A 91 17.36 -44.90 2.11
CA GLY A 91 17.30 -45.02 0.65
C GLY A 91 15.94 -44.59 0.06
N VAL A 92 15.70 -44.97 -1.18
CA VAL A 92 14.45 -44.68 -1.92
C VAL A 92 13.20 -45.36 -1.35
N ASP A 93 13.39 -46.37 -0.49
CA ASP A 93 12.31 -47.04 0.24
C ASP A 93 11.91 -46.30 1.53
N TYR A 94 12.62 -45.21 1.84
CA TYR A 94 12.42 -44.36 3.01
C TYR A 94 12.54 -45.08 4.36
N GLN A 95 13.17 -46.26 4.38
CA GLN A 95 13.37 -47.03 5.61
C GLN A 95 14.70 -46.65 6.28
N VAL A 96 14.67 -46.53 7.59
CA VAL A 96 15.83 -46.24 8.43
C VAL A 96 16.71 -47.48 8.56
N GLU A 97 17.96 -47.36 8.10
CA GLU A 97 19.02 -48.35 8.26
C GLU A 97 20.07 -47.85 9.28
N PRO A 98 20.15 -48.44 10.50
CA PRO A 98 21.17 -48.06 11.47
C PRO A 98 22.59 -48.42 11.04
N LEU A 99 23.51 -47.45 11.10
CA LEU A 99 24.94 -47.65 10.82
C LEU A 99 25.72 -47.79 12.14
N SER A 100 26.66 -48.74 12.17
CA SER A 100 27.51 -48.98 13.34
C SER A 100 28.76 -48.09 13.30
N LEU A 101 28.76 -47.02 14.09
CA LEU A 101 29.88 -46.07 14.15
C LEU A 101 31.07 -46.58 14.97
N ILE A 102 32.27 -46.37 14.46
CA ILE A 102 33.54 -46.53 15.20
C ILE A 102 33.79 -45.23 15.98
N ASN A 103 34.17 -45.33 17.25
CA ASN A 103 34.32 -44.18 18.16
C ASN A 103 33.04 -43.34 18.37
N ASN A 104 31.86 -43.98 18.39
CA ASN A 104 30.59 -43.30 18.65
C ASN A 104 30.67 -42.45 19.95
N PRO A 105 30.47 -41.12 19.88
CA PRO A 105 30.56 -40.23 21.03
C PRO A 105 29.39 -40.41 22.02
N GLY A 106 28.33 -41.12 21.61
CA GLY A 106 27.13 -41.35 22.41
C GLY A 106 26.24 -40.12 22.56
N GLY A 107 25.02 -40.33 23.06
CA GLY A 107 24.01 -39.28 23.20
C GLY A 107 23.23 -39.02 21.91
N ASN A 108 22.38 -37.99 21.94
CA ASN A 108 21.54 -37.61 20.80
C ASN A 108 21.93 -36.24 20.25
N TYR A 109 21.97 -36.16 18.93
CA TYR A 109 22.34 -35.00 18.14
C TYR A 109 21.17 -34.59 17.26
N TYR A 110 20.95 -33.28 17.16
CA TYR A 110 19.82 -32.71 16.43
C TYR A 110 20.24 -31.67 15.40
N VAL A 111 21.54 -31.59 15.12
CA VAL A 111 22.10 -30.67 14.13
C VAL A 111 23.09 -31.50 13.32
N GLY A 112 22.94 -31.53 12.00
CA GLY A 112 23.84 -32.25 11.12
C GLY A 112 23.38 -32.25 9.67
N ASP A 113 24.34 -32.38 8.76
CA ASP A 113 24.12 -32.45 7.31
C ASP A 113 25.33 -33.14 6.67
N VAL A 114 25.20 -33.51 5.40
CA VAL A 114 26.27 -34.12 4.61
C VAL A 114 27.01 -33.05 3.82
N SER A 115 28.35 -33.07 3.87
CA SER A 115 29.17 -32.14 3.10
C SER A 115 28.95 -32.32 1.60
N VAL A 116 28.90 -31.20 0.87
CA VAL A 116 28.90 -31.18 -0.60
C VAL A 116 30.31 -31.37 -1.19
N GLN A 117 31.35 -31.19 -0.38
CA GLN A 117 32.76 -31.25 -0.82
C GLN A 117 33.35 -32.65 -0.69
N GLU A 118 32.91 -33.40 0.31
CA GLU A 118 33.40 -34.75 0.59
C GLU A 118 32.25 -35.65 1.05
N ASN A 119 32.35 -36.95 0.80
CA ASN A 119 31.35 -37.91 1.26
C ASN A 119 31.49 -38.15 2.77
N ALA A 120 31.10 -37.16 3.57
CA ALA A 120 31.18 -37.17 5.02
C ALA A 120 29.99 -36.45 5.67
N TYR A 121 29.44 -37.07 6.70
CA TYR A 121 28.38 -36.50 7.53
C TYR A 121 28.98 -35.73 8.70
N TYR A 122 28.47 -34.51 8.92
CA TYR A 122 28.85 -33.66 10.03
C TYR A 122 27.68 -33.51 11.00
N PHE A 123 27.95 -33.56 12.29
CA PHE A 123 26.92 -33.35 13.31
C PHE A 123 27.44 -32.60 14.53
N TYR A 124 26.56 -31.82 15.14
CA TYR A 124 26.92 -30.86 16.18
C TYR A 124 26.00 -30.93 17.40
N LYS A 125 26.61 -30.75 18.58
CA LYS A 125 25.89 -30.42 19.81
C LYS A 125 26.73 -29.52 20.70
N LYS A 126 26.11 -28.44 21.16
CA LYS A 126 26.71 -27.49 22.10
C LYS A 126 27.03 -28.14 23.46
N GLY A 127 28.15 -27.72 24.06
CA GLY A 127 28.58 -28.10 25.41
C GLY A 127 29.86 -28.92 25.46
N ALA A 128 30.53 -28.88 26.62
CA ALA A 128 31.87 -29.44 26.83
C ALA A 128 31.95 -30.98 26.76
N SER A 129 30.81 -31.67 26.91
CA SER A 129 30.71 -33.13 26.74
C SER A 129 30.44 -33.55 25.30
N SER A 130 30.31 -32.60 24.38
CA SER A 130 29.94 -32.81 22.98
C SER A 130 30.83 -31.95 22.07
N GLY A 131 30.43 -31.71 20.83
CA GLY A 131 31.31 -31.12 19.82
C GLY A 131 30.70 -31.08 18.44
N LEU A 132 31.51 -30.60 17.50
CA LEU A 132 31.34 -30.85 16.08
C LEU A 132 32.13 -32.11 15.73
N TYR A 133 31.47 -33.04 15.06
CA TYR A 133 32.02 -34.32 14.67
C TYR A 133 31.89 -34.53 13.16
N ARG A 134 32.76 -35.36 12.61
CA ARG A 134 32.81 -35.77 11.20
C ARG A 134 32.82 -37.29 11.10
N VAL A 135 32.09 -37.84 10.12
CA VAL A 135 32.02 -39.28 9.82
C VAL A 135 32.15 -39.51 8.31
N PRO A 136 33.22 -40.17 7.83
CA PRO A 136 33.33 -40.58 6.42
C PRO A 136 32.25 -41.61 6.04
N LEU A 137 31.63 -41.41 4.88
CA LEU A 137 30.54 -42.24 4.34
C LEU A 137 30.97 -43.08 3.11
N ASP A 138 32.17 -42.84 2.57
CA ASP A 138 32.71 -43.68 1.48
C ASP A 138 33.09 -45.07 2.00
N GLU A 139 32.31 -46.08 1.62
CA GLU A 139 32.52 -47.50 1.99
C GLU A 139 33.89 -48.05 1.56
N THR A 140 34.56 -47.40 0.61
CA THR A 140 35.90 -47.80 0.14
C THR A 140 37.03 -47.19 0.98
N SER A 141 36.73 -46.23 1.85
CA SER A 141 37.69 -45.57 2.73
C SER A 141 38.10 -46.46 3.90
N SER A 142 39.37 -46.41 4.31
CA SER A 142 39.83 -47.05 5.54
C SER A 142 39.25 -46.42 6.81
N GLU A 143 38.72 -45.19 6.70
CA GLU A 143 38.11 -44.42 7.79
C GLU A 143 36.56 -44.50 7.75
N TYR A 144 35.99 -45.39 6.93
CA TYR A 144 34.53 -45.54 6.80
C TYR A 144 33.87 -45.73 8.18
N LEU A 145 32.90 -44.88 8.49
CA LEU A 145 32.19 -44.81 9.78
C LEU A 145 33.06 -44.53 11.02
N GLU A 146 34.30 -44.07 10.86
CA GLU A 146 35.15 -43.63 11.97
C GLU A 146 34.86 -42.18 12.37
N VAL A 147 34.30 -42.00 13.56
CA VAL A 147 33.96 -40.66 14.08
C VAL A 147 35.20 -39.93 14.55
N SER A 148 35.37 -38.70 14.07
CA SER A 148 36.41 -37.76 14.51
C SER A 148 35.77 -36.51 15.13
N LYS A 149 36.27 -36.07 16.29
CA LYS A 149 35.85 -34.81 16.92
C LYS A 149 36.72 -33.66 16.38
N ILE A 150 36.10 -32.71 15.68
CA ILE A 150 36.80 -31.56 15.10
C ILE A 150 37.05 -30.48 16.16
N THR A 151 36.00 -30.12 16.90
CA THR A 151 36.10 -29.09 17.94
C THR A 151 35.16 -29.38 19.11
N ASP A 152 35.46 -28.77 20.25
CA ASP A 152 34.62 -28.88 21.43
C ASP A 152 33.33 -28.07 21.30
N GLY A 153 32.22 -28.59 21.83
CA GLY A 153 30.92 -27.92 21.74
C GLY A 153 30.89 -26.60 22.50
N SER A 154 31.75 -26.43 23.51
CA SER A 154 31.95 -25.15 24.22
C SER A 154 32.85 -24.17 23.49
N ALA A 155 33.67 -24.64 22.54
CA ALA A 155 34.49 -23.77 21.68
C ALA A 155 33.66 -23.20 20.53
N LEU A 156 32.88 -24.03 19.83
CA LEU A 156 31.98 -23.54 18.77
C LEU A 156 30.75 -22.80 19.35
N ASN A 157 30.19 -23.31 20.46
CA ASN A 157 29.21 -22.64 21.33
C ASN A 157 27.93 -22.06 20.69
N LEU A 158 27.56 -22.50 19.48
CA LEU A 158 26.38 -22.02 18.76
C LEU A 158 25.08 -22.61 19.30
N THR A 159 24.03 -21.79 19.38
CA THR A 159 22.68 -22.22 19.78
C THR A 159 21.79 -22.29 18.54
N ILE A 160 22.09 -23.28 17.71
CA ILE A 160 21.45 -23.55 16.42
C ILE A 160 20.62 -24.84 16.50
N PHE A 161 19.70 -25.00 15.56
CA PHE A 161 18.80 -26.15 15.49
C PHE A 161 19.02 -27.02 14.26
N ASP A 162 19.63 -26.45 13.22
CA ASP A 162 20.01 -27.15 12.00
C ASP A 162 21.14 -26.37 11.28
N PHE A 163 21.88 -26.98 10.37
CA PHE A 163 22.77 -26.30 9.42
C PHE A 163 22.73 -26.99 8.06
N ALA A 164 22.97 -26.24 6.98
CA ALA A 164 23.14 -26.83 5.65
C ALA A 164 24.44 -26.36 4.99
N PHE A 165 25.00 -27.20 4.12
CA PHE A 165 26.20 -26.86 3.35
C PHE A 165 25.88 -26.04 2.09
N HIS A 166 26.60 -24.93 1.91
CA HIS A 166 26.51 -24.12 0.70
C HIS A 166 27.12 -24.87 -0.50
N PRO A 167 26.46 -24.91 -1.68
CA PRO A 167 26.92 -25.69 -2.83
C PRO A 167 28.34 -25.33 -3.30
N ASP A 168 28.64 -24.04 -3.42
CA ASP A 168 29.95 -23.58 -3.95
C ASP A 168 31.05 -23.36 -2.90
N THR A 169 30.73 -22.74 -1.76
CA THR A 169 31.76 -22.40 -0.76
C THR A 169 32.12 -23.58 0.15
N HIS A 170 31.25 -24.60 0.17
CA HIS A 170 31.37 -25.80 1.00
C HIS A 170 31.39 -25.54 2.52
N LEU A 171 31.07 -24.31 2.94
CA LEU A 171 30.90 -23.94 4.34
C LEU A 171 29.47 -24.25 4.78
N ALA A 172 29.28 -24.57 6.06
CA ALA A 172 27.95 -24.76 6.63
C ALA A 172 27.37 -23.43 7.09
N TYR A 173 26.06 -23.25 6.95
CA TYR A 173 25.35 -22.05 7.40
C TYR A 173 24.17 -22.42 8.29
N SER A 174 23.87 -21.53 9.25
CA SER A 174 22.74 -21.67 10.16
C SER A 174 22.29 -20.30 10.66
N VAL A 175 21.01 -20.19 11.04
CA VAL A 175 20.49 -19.04 11.78
C VAL A 175 20.19 -19.48 13.20
N ASP A 176 20.74 -18.77 14.18
CA ASP A 176 20.45 -19.07 15.58
C ASP A 176 19.09 -18.54 16.04
N LYS A 177 18.70 -18.87 17.27
CA LYS A 177 17.37 -18.51 17.79
C LYS A 177 17.06 -17.02 17.81
N ASN A 178 18.09 -16.16 17.85
CA ASN A 178 17.96 -14.72 17.90
C ASN A 178 17.93 -14.08 16.49
N GLY A 179 18.17 -14.88 15.45
CA GLY A 179 18.23 -14.41 14.07
C GLY A 179 19.62 -14.12 13.56
N ASP A 180 20.69 -14.47 14.29
CA ASP A 180 22.04 -14.24 13.81
C ASP A 180 22.41 -15.32 12.80
N LEU A 181 22.77 -14.91 11.58
CA LEU A 181 23.29 -15.80 10.54
C LEU A 181 24.75 -16.13 10.84
N HIS A 182 25.07 -17.43 10.89
CA HIS A 182 26.40 -17.96 11.17
C HIS A 182 26.93 -18.69 9.95
N ARG A 183 28.17 -18.38 9.57
CA ARG A 183 28.96 -19.16 8.61
C ARG A 183 29.98 -19.98 9.37
N ILE A 184 29.92 -21.29 9.22
CA ILE A 184 30.66 -22.28 9.99
C ILE A 184 31.66 -22.97 9.06
N ASP A 185 32.94 -22.89 9.42
CA ASP A 185 33.99 -23.71 8.83
C ASP A 185 34.08 -25.01 9.61
N VAL A 186 33.57 -26.08 9.01
CA VAL A 186 33.49 -27.39 9.65
C VAL A 186 34.83 -28.10 9.76
N ASN A 187 35.86 -27.67 9.02
CA ASN A 187 37.21 -28.23 9.09
C ASN A 187 37.98 -27.65 10.27
N SER A 188 37.88 -26.33 10.48
CA SER A 188 38.51 -25.67 11.63
C SER A 188 37.64 -25.67 12.89
N GLY A 189 36.34 -25.96 12.76
CA GLY A 189 35.39 -25.91 13.87
C GLY A 189 35.17 -24.49 14.39
N THR A 190 35.18 -23.50 13.49
CA THR A 190 35.00 -22.08 13.83
C THR A 190 33.75 -21.50 13.17
N SER A 191 33.22 -20.40 13.72
CA SER A 191 32.05 -19.71 13.18
C SER A 191 32.28 -18.20 13.12
N ILE A 192 31.73 -17.56 12.10
CA ILE A 192 31.66 -16.12 11.94
C ILE A 192 30.19 -15.72 11.82
N SER A 193 29.73 -14.80 12.67
CA SER A 193 28.41 -14.19 12.51
C SER A 193 28.45 -13.17 11.37
N LEU A 194 27.50 -13.27 10.46
CA LEU A 194 27.33 -12.41 9.29
C LEU A 194 26.30 -11.29 9.52
N GLY A 195 25.68 -11.24 10.70
CA GLY A 195 24.66 -10.26 11.06
C GLY A 195 23.30 -10.89 11.35
N ASN A 196 22.39 -10.07 11.87
CA ASN A 196 21.04 -10.48 12.20
C ASN A 196 20.11 -10.35 10.99
N VAL A 197 19.34 -11.39 10.68
CA VAL A 197 18.49 -11.44 9.47
C VAL A 197 17.09 -10.88 9.67
N GLY A 198 16.78 -10.36 10.88
CA GLY A 198 15.50 -9.74 11.21
C GLY A 198 14.38 -10.72 11.58
N GLN A 199 14.67 -12.03 11.62
CA GLN A 199 13.73 -13.07 12.03
C GLN A 199 14.29 -13.87 13.19
N SER A 200 13.50 -14.08 14.24
CA SER A 200 13.86 -14.91 15.40
C SER A 200 12.92 -16.10 15.53
N GLY A 201 13.35 -17.12 16.26
CA GLY A 201 12.59 -18.35 16.47
C GLY A 201 13.44 -19.61 16.38
N THR A 202 12.81 -20.76 16.43
CA THR A 202 13.46 -22.04 16.16
C THR A 202 13.35 -22.31 14.65
N PHE A 203 14.49 -22.38 13.99
CA PHE A 203 14.60 -22.75 12.57
C PHE A 203 15.02 -24.21 12.49
N GLY A 204 14.06 -25.13 12.60
CA GLY A 204 14.33 -26.56 12.75
C GLY A 204 14.73 -27.26 11.46
N ALA A 205 14.57 -26.62 10.30
CA ALA A 205 15.02 -27.13 9.03
C ALA A 205 15.60 -25.99 8.17
N VAL A 206 16.77 -26.21 7.57
CA VAL A 206 17.43 -25.24 6.70
C VAL A 206 17.97 -25.90 5.43
N TYR A 207 18.08 -25.13 4.35
CA TYR A 207 18.40 -25.67 3.02
C TYR A 207 19.22 -24.69 2.19
N PHE A 208 19.96 -25.21 1.21
CA PHE A 208 20.50 -24.41 0.10
C PHE A 208 19.89 -24.85 -1.23
N ASP A 209 19.66 -23.90 -2.14
CA ASP A 209 19.50 -24.17 -3.57
C ASP A 209 20.86 -24.18 -4.30
N VAL A 210 20.82 -24.51 -5.60
CA VAL A 210 22.02 -24.59 -6.45
C VAL A 210 22.61 -23.21 -6.75
N GLU A 211 21.83 -22.16 -6.59
CA GLU A 211 22.22 -20.76 -6.72
C GLU A 211 22.88 -20.18 -5.46
N GLY A 212 22.90 -20.93 -4.34
CA GLY A 212 23.46 -20.51 -3.06
C GLY A 212 22.52 -19.65 -2.21
N THR A 213 21.22 -19.63 -2.52
CA THR A 213 20.19 -19.06 -1.65
C THR A 213 19.97 -19.96 -0.44
N PHE A 214 20.01 -19.37 0.75
CA PHE A 214 19.79 -20.10 1.99
C PHE A 214 18.35 -19.96 2.45
N TYR A 215 17.71 -21.09 2.76
CA TYR A 215 16.34 -21.16 3.21
C TYR A 215 16.28 -21.60 4.67
N ILE A 216 15.44 -20.95 5.47
CA ILE A 216 15.18 -21.31 6.86
C ILE A 216 13.68 -21.51 7.08
N SER A 217 13.29 -22.63 7.68
CA SER A 217 11.90 -22.93 8.02
C SER A 217 11.67 -22.73 9.52
N ARG A 218 10.74 -21.85 9.88
CA ARG A 218 10.46 -21.51 11.29
C ARG A 218 9.36 -22.38 11.88
N ASN A 219 9.70 -23.07 12.96
CA ASN A 219 8.82 -24.07 13.60
C ASN A 219 7.51 -23.49 14.14
N LYS A 220 7.47 -22.21 14.50
CA LYS A 220 6.30 -21.61 15.17
C LYS A 220 5.10 -21.46 14.22
N ASP A 221 5.35 -21.08 12.98
CA ASP A 221 4.34 -20.70 11.98
C ASP A 221 4.50 -21.43 10.65
N GLY A 222 5.58 -22.20 10.46
CA GLY A 222 5.87 -22.90 9.22
C GLY A 222 6.43 -21.99 8.12
N HIS A 223 6.64 -20.71 8.39
CA HIS A 223 7.14 -19.78 7.39
C HIS A 223 8.54 -20.19 6.92
N ILE A 224 8.70 -20.24 5.60
CA ILE A 224 9.97 -20.46 4.93
C ILE A 224 10.49 -19.09 4.50
N PHE A 225 11.68 -18.73 4.97
CA PHE A 225 12.37 -17.50 4.57
C PHE A 225 13.54 -17.82 3.67
N ARG A 226 13.82 -16.94 2.70
CA ARG A 226 15.05 -16.99 1.90
C ARG A 226 16.02 -15.90 2.34
N ILE A 227 17.31 -16.18 2.21
CA ILE A 227 18.41 -15.30 2.62
C ILE A 227 19.51 -15.37 1.57
N ASN A 228 19.92 -14.20 1.07
CA ASN A 228 21.15 -14.08 0.30
C ASN A 228 22.34 -13.95 1.27
N VAL A 229 23.08 -15.04 1.46
CA VAL A 229 24.21 -15.11 2.40
C VAL A 229 25.46 -14.36 1.94
N ALA A 230 25.49 -13.91 0.68
CA ALA A 230 26.58 -13.09 0.15
C ALA A 230 26.38 -11.58 0.42
N ASN A 231 25.18 -11.16 0.86
CA ASN A 231 24.91 -9.76 1.18
C ASN A 231 25.67 -9.33 2.45
N SER A 232 26.15 -8.08 2.46
CA SER A 232 26.85 -7.50 3.62
C SER A 232 25.93 -7.27 4.83
N ASN A 233 24.63 -7.10 4.58
CA ASN A 233 23.59 -7.02 5.60
C ASN A 233 22.47 -8.00 5.22
N PRO A 234 22.60 -9.29 5.55
CA PRO A 234 21.64 -10.30 5.15
C PRO A 234 20.29 -10.07 5.83
N THR A 235 19.20 -10.26 5.10
CA THR A 235 17.82 -10.19 5.59
C THR A 235 17.08 -11.47 5.21
N ALA A 236 16.18 -11.92 6.09
CA ALA A 236 15.30 -13.06 5.84
C ALA A 236 13.97 -12.54 5.29
N GLU A 237 13.73 -12.81 4.01
CA GLU A 237 12.51 -12.47 3.28
C GLU A 237 11.53 -13.64 3.34
N LEU A 238 10.27 -13.41 3.67
CA LEU A 238 9.24 -14.47 3.64
C LEU A 238 9.10 -14.96 2.20
N PHE A 239 9.43 -16.23 1.97
CA PHE A 239 9.46 -16.83 0.64
C PHE A 239 8.24 -17.70 0.38
N ALA A 240 7.83 -18.52 1.35
CA ALA A 240 6.68 -19.40 1.23
C ALA A 240 6.05 -19.74 2.59
N LEU A 241 4.78 -20.18 2.56
CA LEU A 241 4.07 -20.69 3.73
C LEU A 241 4.20 -22.22 3.79
N GLY A 242 5.13 -22.72 4.61
CA GLY A 242 5.39 -24.14 4.80
C GLY A 242 4.61 -24.78 5.96
N PRO A 243 4.84 -26.07 6.21
CA PRO A 243 4.18 -26.79 7.30
C PRO A 243 4.71 -26.34 8.68
N ASN A 244 3.79 -26.13 9.62
CA ASN A 244 4.13 -25.87 11.01
C ASN A 244 4.52 -27.17 11.72
N SER A 245 5.71 -27.20 12.33
CA SER A 245 6.15 -28.34 13.13
C SER A 245 7.11 -27.94 14.23
N GLY A 246 6.82 -28.36 15.47
CA GLY A 246 7.70 -28.15 16.62
C GLY A 246 8.86 -29.15 16.73
N ASN A 247 8.82 -30.23 15.95
CA ASN A 247 9.86 -31.27 15.90
C ASN A 247 10.08 -31.63 14.43
N ASN A 248 11.10 -31.05 13.83
CA ASN A 248 11.42 -31.26 12.43
C ASN A 248 12.92 -31.10 12.18
N ASP A 249 13.35 -31.63 11.04
CA ASP A 249 14.72 -31.52 10.52
C ASP A 249 14.69 -31.65 8.99
N GLY A 250 15.57 -30.94 8.28
CA GLY A 250 15.47 -30.73 6.84
C GLY A 250 16.69 -31.21 6.07
N ALA A 251 16.48 -31.92 4.96
CA ALA A 251 17.55 -32.30 4.05
C ALA A 251 17.22 -31.87 2.62
N ARG A 252 18.22 -31.47 1.83
CA ARG A 252 18.03 -31.22 0.39
C ARG A 252 19.29 -31.54 -0.38
N CYS A 253 19.17 -32.02 -1.62
CA CYS A 253 20.30 -32.03 -2.55
C CYS A 253 20.62 -30.58 -2.96
N ALA A 254 21.63 -29.97 -2.34
CA ALA A 254 22.00 -28.57 -2.58
C ALA A 254 22.38 -28.25 -4.04
N THR A 255 22.73 -29.25 -4.85
CA THR A 255 23.07 -29.08 -6.27
C THR A 255 21.90 -29.28 -7.23
N ALA A 256 20.71 -29.58 -6.72
CA ALA A 256 19.49 -29.68 -7.53
C ALA A 256 18.88 -28.27 -7.76
N PRO A 257 18.26 -28.01 -8.92
CA PRO A 257 17.48 -26.80 -9.13
C PRO A 257 16.25 -26.77 -8.21
N LEU A 258 15.76 -25.58 -7.90
CA LEU A 258 14.61 -25.41 -7.01
C LEU A 258 13.29 -25.86 -7.66
N ILE A 259 13.18 -25.66 -8.98
CA ILE A 259 12.08 -26.12 -9.83
C ILE A 259 12.69 -27.00 -10.91
N ASP A 260 12.11 -28.18 -11.16
CA ASP A 260 12.51 -29.03 -12.28
C ASP A 260 11.89 -28.50 -13.58
N GLU A 261 12.54 -28.67 -14.74
CA GLU A 261 12.00 -28.14 -16.01
C GLU A 261 10.63 -28.73 -16.37
N ASP A 262 10.38 -29.97 -15.91
CA ASP A 262 9.13 -30.72 -16.09
C ASP A 262 8.10 -30.47 -14.96
N ASP A 263 8.46 -29.71 -13.92
CA ASP A 263 7.55 -29.42 -12.80
C ASP A 263 6.55 -28.34 -13.19
N THR A 264 5.32 -28.76 -13.42
CA THR A 264 4.20 -27.92 -13.82
C THR A 264 3.13 -27.87 -12.72
N ALA A 265 3.52 -28.05 -11.45
CA ALA A 265 2.58 -27.98 -10.32
C ALA A 265 2.47 -26.59 -9.70
N ILE A 266 3.33 -25.65 -10.11
CA ILE A 266 3.32 -24.27 -9.60
C ILE A 266 2.54 -23.38 -10.57
N ASP A 267 1.53 -22.73 -10.04
CA ASP A 267 0.78 -21.65 -10.67
C ASP A 267 1.43 -20.31 -10.27
N PHE A 268 1.90 -19.53 -11.24
CA PHE A 268 2.51 -18.22 -11.03
C PHE A 268 1.57 -17.09 -11.46
N GLY A 269 1.53 -16.01 -10.69
CA GLY A 269 0.84 -14.79 -11.13
C GLY A 269 1.54 -14.19 -12.35
N ASP A 270 0.79 -13.58 -13.25
CA ASP A 270 1.28 -13.08 -14.53
C ASP A 270 1.36 -11.55 -14.65
N ALA A 271 1.09 -10.83 -13.54
CA ALA A 271 1.23 -9.38 -13.51
C ALA A 271 2.66 -8.93 -13.92
N PRO A 272 2.83 -7.75 -14.54
CA PRO A 272 4.10 -7.28 -15.05
C PRO A 272 5.24 -7.34 -14.02
N THR A 273 6.48 -7.42 -14.49
CA THR A 273 7.67 -7.61 -13.64
C THR A 273 7.78 -6.65 -12.45
N SER A 274 7.25 -5.42 -12.55
CA SER A 274 7.21 -4.49 -11.42
C SER A 274 6.47 -5.04 -10.19
N TYR A 275 5.42 -5.85 -10.40
CA TYR A 275 4.59 -6.45 -9.36
C TYR A 275 5.16 -7.74 -8.76
N GLY A 276 6.36 -8.15 -9.17
CA GLY A 276 6.96 -9.43 -8.80
C GLY A 276 6.38 -10.58 -9.62
N LEU A 277 6.92 -10.75 -10.84
CA LEU A 277 6.58 -11.85 -11.74
C LEU A 277 7.48 -13.07 -11.49
N THR A 278 8.78 -12.85 -11.31
CA THR A 278 9.76 -13.93 -11.30
C THR A 278 9.96 -14.53 -9.91
N LEU A 279 10.49 -15.75 -9.85
CA LEU A 279 10.91 -16.36 -8.59
C LEU A 279 12.02 -15.55 -7.89
N ALA A 280 12.90 -14.91 -8.68
CA ALA A 280 13.93 -14.01 -8.15
C ALA A 280 13.30 -12.78 -7.46
N ASP A 281 12.22 -12.25 -8.01
CA ASP A 281 11.45 -11.13 -7.45
C ASP A 281 10.43 -11.58 -6.37
N ASN A 282 10.47 -12.86 -5.97
CA ASN A 282 9.54 -13.48 -5.03
C ASN A 282 8.06 -13.40 -5.47
N GLY A 283 7.81 -13.48 -6.77
CA GLY A 283 6.47 -13.37 -7.32
C GLY A 283 5.45 -14.31 -6.68
N ALA A 284 4.18 -13.90 -6.72
CA ALA A 284 3.07 -14.69 -6.22
C ALA A 284 3.01 -16.03 -6.94
N ARG A 285 2.77 -17.09 -6.17
CA ARG A 285 2.65 -18.43 -6.70
C ARG A 285 1.93 -19.36 -5.74
N HIS A 286 1.26 -20.34 -6.29
CA HIS A 286 0.55 -21.39 -5.57
C HIS A 286 1.01 -22.75 -6.09
N GLU A 287 0.99 -23.77 -5.24
CA GLU A 287 1.00 -25.14 -5.76
C GLU A 287 -0.44 -25.55 -6.03
N PHE A 288 -0.81 -25.67 -7.30
CA PHE A 288 -2.19 -25.94 -7.65
C PHE A 288 -2.51 -27.44 -7.59
N ASP A 289 -3.80 -27.72 -7.37
CA ASP A 289 -4.38 -29.05 -7.51
C ASP A 289 -5.66 -28.90 -8.32
N ALA A 290 -5.71 -29.50 -9.51
CA ALA A 290 -6.88 -29.46 -10.39
C ALA A 290 -8.14 -30.10 -9.78
N THR A 291 -8.00 -30.82 -8.66
CA THR A 291 -9.11 -31.36 -7.86
C THR A 291 -9.35 -30.60 -6.55
N GLY A 292 -8.53 -29.59 -6.27
CA GLY A 292 -8.53 -28.79 -5.06
C GLY A 292 -9.23 -27.44 -5.24
N LEU A 293 -8.76 -26.46 -4.46
CA LEU A 293 -9.27 -25.09 -4.44
C LEU A 293 -8.60 -24.26 -5.55
N TYR A 294 -9.41 -23.65 -6.41
CA TYR A 294 -9.01 -22.71 -7.45
C TYR A 294 -10.23 -21.83 -7.81
N LEU A 295 -10.06 -20.84 -8.66
CA LEU A 295 -11.10 -19.94 -9.16
C LEU A 295 -11.55 -20.34 -10.57
N GLY A 296 -12.81 -20.04 -10.89
CA GLY A 296 -13.37 -20.27 -12.22
C GLY A 296 -13.37 -21.74 -12.68
N SER A 297 -12.95 -22.00 -13.91
CA SER A 297 -13.10 -23.31 -14.58
C SER A 297 -11.79 -24.00 -14.89
N ILE A 298 -10.70 -23.27 -15.01
CA ILE A 298 -9.40 -23.78 -15.45
C ILE A 298 -8.37 -23.36 -14.41
N VAL A 299 -7.53 -24.31 -14.00
CA VAL A 299 -6.29 -24.03 -13.28
C VAL A 299 -5.19 -24.84 -13.93
N ASN A 300 -4.04 -24.22 -14.13
CA ASN A 300 -2.85 -24.80 -14.75
C ASN A 300 -1.61 -24.36 -13.95
N GLY A 301 -0.43 -24.72 -14.44
CA GLY A 301 0.81 -24.20 -13.89
C GLY A 301 1.99 -24.47 -14.81
N GLU A 302 3.15 -23.97 -14.41
CA GLU A 302 4.36 -23.96 -15.21
C GLU A 302 5.63 -24.03 -14.37
N SER A 303 6.72 -24.46 -15.00
CA SER A 303 8.06 -24.43 -14.38
C SER A 303 8.67 -23.03 -14.36
N THR A 304 8.17 -22.11 -15.18
CA THR A 304 8.62 -20.71 -15.24
C THR A 304 7.45 -19.77 -15.50
N PRO A 305 7.34 -18.62 -14.79
CA PRO A 305 6.24 -17.67 -14.96
C PRO A 305 6.02 -17.26 -16.42
N LYS A 306 4.76 -17.15 -16.84
CA LYS A 306 4.36 -16.60 -18.14
C LYS A 306 3.91 -15.16 -17.99
N ALA A 307 4.00 -14.38 -19.07
CA ALA A 307 3.54 -12.99 -19.09
C ALA A 307 2.04 -12.84 -19.46
N VAL A 308 1.40 -13.95 -19.83
CA VAL A 308 -0.03 -14.07 -20.07
C VAL A 308 -0.39 -15.49 -19.69
N ASP A 309 -1.30 -15.64 -18.73
CA ASP A 309 -1.90 -16.92 -18.39
C ASP A 309 -3.30 -17.08 -19.02
N ASP A 310 -3.69 -18.32 -19.31
CA ASP A 310 -5.00 -18.66 -19.86
C ASP A 310 -6.00 -19.20 -18.83
N SER A 311 -5.58 -19.30 -17.56
CA SER A 311 -6.36 -19.73 -16.39
C SER A 311 -7.11 -18.61 -15.67
N ASP A 312 -6.78 -17.33 -15.89
CA ASP A 312 -7.45 -16.18 -15.25
C ASP A 312 -8.93 -16.03 -15.69
N ASP A 313 -9.81 -16.85 -15.12
CA ASP A 313 -11.22 -16.98 -15.52
C ASP A 313 -12.20 -16.96 -14.35
N GLY A 314 -11.70 -16.81 -13.12
CA GLY A 314 -12.46 -16.87 -11.89
C GLY A 314 -13.11 -15.58 -11.42
N VAL A 315 -12.65 -14.43 -11.87
CA VAL A 315 -13.14 -13.11 -11.42
C VAL A 315 -13.77 -12.33 -12.57
N GLN A 316 -15.02 -11.89 -12.35
CA GLN A 316 -15.75 -11.03 -13.27
C GLN A 316 -16.18 -9.72 -12.60
N PHE A 317 -15.79 -8.59 -13.19
CA PHE A 317 -16.29 -7.27 -12.82
C PHE A 317 -17.68 -7.03 -13.44
N ILE A 318 -18.73 -7.08 -12.62
CA ILE A 318 -20.11 -6.85 -13.06
C ILE A 318 -20.36 -5.35 -13.31
N THR A 319 -19.70 -4.50 -12.54
CA THR A 319 -19.68 -3.04 -12.73
C THR A 319 -18.25 -2.54 -12.90
N GLY A 320 -18.08 -1.35 -13.49
CA GLY A 320 -16.77 -0.74 -13.64
C GLY A 320 -16.09 -0.40 -12.31
N LEU A 321 -14.78 -0.17 -12.35
CA LEU A 321 -14.03 0.39 -11.23
C LEU A 321 -14.09 1.91 -11.35
N GLU A 322 -15.03 2.53 -10.62
CA GLU A 322 -15.26 3.97 -10.68
C GLU A 322 -14.84 4.64 -9.36
N VAL A 323 -13.97 5.65 -9.44
CA VAL A 323 -13.40 6.31 -8.25
C VAL A 323 -14.50 6.76 -7.27
N GLY A 324 -14.40 6.32 -6.02
CA GLY A 324 -15.34 6.69 -4.95
C GLY A 324 -16.69 5.98 -5.00
N LEU A 325 -16.88 5.02 -5.91
CA LEU A 325 -18.08 4.20 -5.99
C LEU A 325 -17.78 2.74 -5.64
N ASP A 326 -18.84 2.02 -5.29
CA ASP A 326 -18.78 0.57 -5.12
C ASP A 326 -18.74 -0.13 -6.48
N THR A 327 -17.88 -1.14 -6.59
CA THR A 327 -17.87 -2.11 -7.67
C THR A 327 -18.37 -3.47 -7.20
N LEU A 328 -19.18 -4.14 -8.03
CA LEU A 328 -19.64 -5.49 -7.81
C LEU A 328 -18.79 -6.46 -8.62
N MET A 329 -18.14 -7.38 -7.93
CA MET A 329 -17.41 -8.50 -8.51
C MET A 329 -18.16 -9.81 -8.28
N LEU A 330 -18.12 -10.69 -9.27
CA LEU A 330 -18.52 -12.08 -9.18
C LEU A 330 -17.25 -12.93 -9.19
N VAL A 331 -17.04 -13.69 -8.12
CA VAL A 331 -15.92 -14.63 -7.98
C VAL A 331 -16.46 -16.05 -7.96
N THR A 332 -16.03 -16.89 -8.89
CA THR A 332 -16.40 -18.31 -8.92
C THR A 332 -15.29 -19.13 -8.28
N SER A 333 -15.62 -19.99 -7.32
CA SER A 333 -14.63 -20.85 -6.66
C SER A 333 -14.99 -22.32 -6.76
N SER A 334 -14.00 -23.20 -6.96
CA SER A 334 -14.20 -24.65 -7.07
C SER A 334 -14.64 -25.29 -5.75
N SER A 335 -14.20 -24.74 -4.61
CA SER A 335 -14.47 -25.27 -3.26
C SER A 335 -14.61 -24.15 -2.22
N VAL A 336 -14.71 -24.52 -0.94
CA VAL A 336 -14.61 -23.55 0.15
C VAL A 336 -13.16 -23.09 0.31
N GLY A 337 -12.94 -21.82 0.64
CA GLY A 337 -11.61 -21.23 0.78
C GLY A 337 -11.66 -19.78 1.24
N TYR A 338 -10.50 -19.11 1.22
CA TYR A 338 -10.37 -17.69 1.51
C TYR A 338 -9.79 -16.95 0.31
N LEU A 339 -10.41 -15.83 -0.05
CA LEU A 339 -9.92 -14.90 -1.06
C LEU A 339 -9.20 -13.72 -0.41
N ASN A 340 -8.03 -13.39 -0.93
CA ASN A 340 -7.34 -12.15 -0.67
C ASN A 340 -7.10 -11.44 -2.01
N ALA A 341 -7.28 -10.12 -2.05
CA ALA A 341 -7.06 -9.37 -3.29
C ALA A 341 -6.42 -8.00 -3.04
N TRP A 342 -5.50 -7.62 -3.94
CA TRP A 342 -4.76 -6.36 -3.96
C TRP A 342 -5.04 -5.61 -5.24
N PHE A 343 -5.09 -4.29 -5.17
CA PHE A 343 -5.37 -3.41 -6.30
C PHE A 343 -4.38 -2.25 -6.23
N ASP A 344 -3.55 -2.07 -7.25
CA ASP A 344 -2.60 -0.94 -7.30
C ASP A 344 -3.38 0.35 -7.60
N TRP A 345 -3.97 0.93 -6.56
CA TRP A 345 -4.79 2.13 -6.66
C TRP A 345 -3.96 3.35 -7.07
N ASN A 346 -2.66 3.32 -6.77
CA ASN A 346 -1.78 4.46 -6.95
C ASN A 346 -0.90 4.36 -8.23
N GLN A 347 -0.99 3.25 -8.96
CA GLN A 347 -0.29 2.94 -10.21
C GLN A 347 1.24 3.02 -10.10
N ASN A 348 1.81 2.64 -8.94
CA ASN A 348 3.28 2.63 -8.74
C ASN A 348 3.95 1.36 -9.27
N GLY A 349 3.17 0.35 -9.69
CA GLY A 349 3.70 -0.91 -10.17
C GLY A 349 4.01 -1.92 -9.07
N GLU A 350 3.57 -1.70 -7.83
CA GLU A 350 3.75 -2.60 -6.68
C GLU A 350 2.39 -2.84 -6.00
N PHE A 351 2.28 -3.93 -5.23
CA PHE A 351 1.10 -4.18 -4.38
C PHE A 351 1.43 -3.90 -2.92
N ASP A 352 1.10 -2.70 -2.45
CA ASP A 352 1.36 -2.28 -1.08
C ASP A 352 0.43 -2.96 -0.08
N ASN A 353 0.85 -3.06 1.19
CA ASN A 353 -0.02 -3.60 2.25
C ASN A 353 -1.31 -2.78 2.43
N SER A 354 -1.30 -1.48 2.13
CA SER A 354 -2.49 -0.62 2.16
C SER A 354 -3.45 -0.85 0.99
N GLU A 355 -3.02 -1.60 -0.02
CA GLU A 355 -3.77 -1.87 -1.25
C GLU A 355 -4.49 -3.21 -1.23
N GLN A 356 -4.36 -3.97 -0.15
CA GLN A 356 -5.18 -5.14 0.10
C GLN A 356 -6.63 -4.73 0.36
N ALA A 357 -7.49 -4.93 -0.64
CA ALA A 357 -8.87 -4.46 -0.63
C ALA A 357 -9.86 -5.59 -0.24
N VAL A 358 -9.48 -6.85 -0.47
CA VAL A 358 -10.20 -8.03 0.02
C VAL A 358 -9.29 -8.80 0.98
N ILE A 359 -9.76 -9.00 2.21
CA ILE A 359 -8.97 -9.62 3.29
C ILE A 359 -9.70 -10.86 3.79
N SER A 360 -9.08 -12.03 3.63
CA SER A 360 -9.55 -13.33 4.15
C SER A 360 -11.05 -13.57 3.92
N LYS A 361 -11.57 -13.21 2.74
CA LYS A 361 -12.99 -13.33 2.43
C LYS A 361 -13.32 -14.81 2.24
N SER A 362 -14.12 -15.37 3.15
CA SER A 362 -14.60 -16.75 3.01
C SER A 362 -15.46 -16.90 1.76
N LEU A 363 -15.10 -17.88 0.93
CA LEU A 363 -15.82 -18.27 -0.27
C LEU A 363 -16.59 -19.58 -0.03
N VAL A 364 -17.71 -19.72 -0.73
CA VAL A 364 -18.38 -21.01 -0.94
C VAL A 364 -18.09 -21.52 -2.34
N ALA A 365 -18.24 -22.83 -2.56
CA ALA A 365 -18.18 -23.40 -3.90
C ALA A 365 -19.26 -22.77 -4.81
N GLY A 366 -18.88 -22.42 -6.04
CA GLY A 366 -19.69 -21.68 -6.98
C GLY A 366 -19.53 -20.17 -6.86
N GLU A 367 -20.62 -19.44 -7.14
CA GLU A 367 -20.63 -17.98 -7.28
C GLU A 367 -20.62 -17.24 -5.93
N ASN A 368 -19.71 -16.28 -5.79
CA ASN A 368 -19.57 -15.38 -4.65
C ASN A 368 -19.65 -13.93 -5.13
N HIS A 369 -20.65 -13.18 -4.66
CA HIS A 369 -20.80 -11.76 -4.99
C HIS A 369 -20.09 -10.91 -3.95
N ILE A 370 -19.14 -10.07 -4.40
CA ILE A 370 -18.31 -9.23 -3.54
C ILE A 370 -18.50 -7.78 -3.96
N LEU A 371 -18.98 -6.95 -3.03
CA LEU A 371 -19.03 -5.51 -3.19
C LEU A 371 -17.73 -4.92 -2.64
N LEU A 372 -17.05 -4.09 -3.42
CA LEU A 372 -15.78 -3.46 -3.08
C LEU A 372 -15.86 -1.95 -3.33
N GLU A 373 -15.50 -1.15 -2.35
CA GLU A 373 -15.39 0.32 -2.51
C GLU A 373 -14.09 0.67 -3.24
N VAL A 374 -14.17 1.43 -4.34
CA VAL A 374 -12.99 1.99 -5.02
C VAL A 374 -12.56 3.25 -4.27
N PRO A 375 -11.33 3.34 -3.74
CA PRO A 375 -10.89 4.48 -2.95
C PRO A 375 -11.00 5.82 -3.69
N ASN A 376 -11.40 6.88 -2.98
CA ASN A 376 -11.52 8.24 -3.54
C ASN A 376 -10.21 8.83 -4.09
N ASN A 377 -9.07 8.27 -3.68
CA ASN A 377 -7.73 8.67 -4.12
C ASN A 377 -7.13 7.73 -5.18
N ALA A 378 -7.89 6.75 -5.68
CA ALA A 378 -7.43 5.89 -6.75
C ALA A 378 -7.17 6.70 -8.04
N LEU A 379 -6.06 6.41 -8.72
CA LEU A 379 -5.73 7.07 -9.97
C LEU A 379 -6.53 6.47 -11.12
N VAL A 380 -7.08 7.36 -11.97
CA VAL A 380 -7.76 6.98 -13.21
C VAL A 380 -6.74 6.46 -14.21
N GLY A 381 -7.06 5.38 -14.91
CA GLY A 381 -6.18 4.75 -15.89
C GLY A 381 -6.14 3.23 -15.75
N SER A 382 -5.25 2.61 -16.51
CA SER A 382 -5.01 1.17 -16.43
C SER A 382 -4.17 0.83 -15.20
N THR A 383 -4.60 -0.18 -14.45
CA THR A 383 -3.86 -0.71 -13.30
C THR A 383 -4.00 -2.23 -13.24
N TRP A 384 -3.24 -2.86 -12.33
CA TRP A 384 -3.28 -4.27 -12.06
C TRP A 384 -3.90 -4.57 -10.70
N MET A 385 -4.42 -5.78 -10.59
CA MET A 385 -4.92 -6.36 -9.35
C MET A 385 -4.60 -7.83 -9.32
N ARG A 386 -4.40 -8.33 -8.11
CA ARG A 386 -4.05 -9.71 -7.83
C ARG A 386 -5.08 -10.34 -6.93
N PHE A 387 -5.54 -11.53 -7.29
CA PHE A 387 -6.43 -12.37 -6.49
C PHE A 387 -5.67 -13.62 -6.09
N ARG A 388 -5.72 -13.97 -4.81
CA ARG A 388 -5.12 -15.20 -4.29
C ARG A 388 -6.18 -15.95 -3.51
N VAL A 389 -6.50 -17.16 -3.98
CA VAL A 389 -7.39 -18.08 -3.28
C VAL A 389 -6.56 -19.16 -2.60
N THR A 390 -6.87 -19.48 -1.35
CA THR A 390 -6.16 -20.54 -0.61
C THR A 390 -6.98 -20.98 0.61
N GLU A 391 -6.62 -22.10 1.21
CA GLU A 391 -7.17 -22.54 2.50
C GLU A 391 -6.60 -21.72 3.67
N ASN A 392 -5.47 -21.04 3.48
CA ASN A 392 -4.88 -20.18 4.49
C ASN A 392 -5.51 -18.77 4.44
N PRO A 393 -6.14 -18.28 5.52
CA PRO A 393 -6.77 -16.95 5.50
C PRO A 393 -5.76 -15.81 5.32
N THR A 394 -4.50 -16.00 5.71
CA THR A 394 -3.48 -14.93 5.76
C THR A 394 -2.37 -15.20 4.76
N VAL A 395 -2.34 -14.40 3.70
CA VAL A 395 -1.32 -14.41 2.64
C VAL A 395 -0.89 -13.00 2.30
N THR A 396 0.31 -12.85 1.73
CA THR A 396 0.84 -11.59 1.19
C THR A 396 0.58 -11.49 -0.32
N ALA A 397 0.77 -10.30 -0.91
CA ALA A 397 0.63 -10.12 -2.36
C ALA A 397 1.65 -10.96 -3.16
N ASN A 398 2.83 -11.22 -2.57
CA ASN A 398 3.95 -11.97 -3.14
C ASN A 398 4.26 -13.23 -2.29
N GLY A 399 5.12 -14.10 -2.78
CA GLY A 399 5.53 -15.33 -2.10
C GLY A 399 4.67 -16.56 -2.42
N GLY A 400 5.18 -17.74 -2.05
CA GLY A 400 4.57 -19.04 -2.30
C GLY A 400 3.55 -19.49 -1.26
N VAL A 401 2.50 -20.16 -1.72
CA VAL A 401 1.47 -20.76 -0.87
C VAL A 401 1.25 -22.22 -1.27
N SER A 402 1.00 -23.09 -0.29
CA SER A 402 0.99 -24.54 -0.46
C SER A 402 -0.18 -25.11 -1.28
N ASN A 403 -1.22 -24.31 -1.52
CA ASN A 403 -2.41 -24.70 -2.25
C ASN A 403 -3.14 -23.46 -2.79
N GLY A 404 -4.05 -23.67 -3.74
CA GLY A 404 -4.88 -22.60 -4.28
C GLY A 404 -4.41 -22.15 -5.65
N GLU A 405 -4.69 -20.90 -5.97
CA GLU A 405 -4.37 -20.26 -7.24
C GLU A 405 -4.15 -18.76 -7.02
N VAL A 406 -3.36 -18.16 -7.91
CA VAL A 406 -3.22 -16.72 -8.09
C VAL A 406 -3.73 -16.34 -9.48
N GLU A 407 -4.60 -15.33 -9.54
CA GLU A 407 -5.05 -14.74 -10.81
C GLU A 407 -4.74 -13.24 -10.82
N ASP A 408 -4.26 -12.72 -11.95
CA ASP A 408 -3.86 -11.32 -12.10
C ASP A 408 -4.66 -10.65 -13.23
N TYR A 409 -5.27 -9.49 -12.95
CA TYR A 409 -6.12 -8.81 -13.94
C TYR A 409 -5.65 -7.39 -14.20
N GLN A 410 -5.57 -7.02 -15.48
CA GLN A 410 -5.48 -5.62 -15.88
C GLN A 410 -6.89 -5.05 -16.06
N GLN A 411 -7.20 -3.97 -15.35
CA GLN A 411 -8.46 -3.23 -15.52
C GLN A 411 -8.22 -1.74 -15.66
N ASN A 412 -9.25 -1.02 -16.07
CA ASN A 412 -9.25 0.44 -16.07
C ASN A 412 -10.07 0.97 -14.91
N ILE A 413 -9.46 1.84 -14.12
CA ILE A 413 -10.17 2.70 -13.18
C ILE A 413 -10.65 3.92 -13.96
N THR A 414 -11.95 4.18 -13.92
CA THR A 414 -12.59 5.29 -14.60
C THR A 414 -13.13 6.31 -13.60
N ASP A 415 -13.28 7.55 -14.07
CA ASP A 415 -14.09 8.54 -13.35
C ASP A 415 -15.57 8.28 -13.69
N PRO A 416 -16.49 8.16 -12.71
CA PRO A 416 -17.94 7.91 -12.91
C PRO A 416 -18.70 8.96 -13.73
N GLY A 417 -18.00 9.92 -14.36
CA GLY A 417 -18.62 10.99 -15.12
C GLY A 417 -18.86 12.21 -14.25
N MET A 418 -17.79 12.71 -13.62
CA MET A 418 -17.79 14.00 -12.96
C MET A 418 -18.43 15.09 -13.85
N SER A 419 -19.59 15.59 -13.43
CA SER A 419 -20.19 16.75 -14.07
C SER A 419 -19.64 18.01 -13.41
N THR A 420 -19.25 18.98 -14.23
CA THR A 420 -18.66 20.24 -13.77
C THR A 420 -19.58 21.38 -14.15
N THR A 421 -20.00 22.15 -13.14
CA THR A 421 -20.76 23.39 -13.34
C THR A 421 -19.84 24.57 -13.04
N TYR A 422 -19.79 25.53 -13.96
CA TYR A 422 -19.04 26.78 -13.79
C TYR A 422 -20.01 27.94 -13.61
N TYR A 423 -19.68 28.87 -12.72
CA TYR A 423 -20.32 30.17 -12.64
C TYR A 423 -19.28 31.29 -12.77
N PRO A 424 -19.42 32.23 -13.71
CA PRO A 424 -20.54 32.39 -14.66
C PRO A 424 -20.44 31.46 -15.89
N GLY A 425 -19.29 30.83 -16.11
CA GLY A 425 -19.02 29.95 -17.24
C GLY A 425 -17.55 29.51 -17.29
N ALA A 426 -17.24 28.47 -18.06
CA ALA A 426 -15.91 27.84 -18.05
C ALA A 426 -14.76 28.74 -18.53
N SER A 427 -15.09 29.76 -19.34
CA SER A 427 -14.12 30.69 -19.93
C SER A 427 -14.46 32.16 -19.63
N SER A 428 -15.26 32.42 -18.60
CA SER A 428 -15.75 33.75 -18.23
C SER A 428 -15.58 34.03 -16.74
N TRP A 429 -15.65 35.31 -16.38
CA TRP A 429 -15.50 35.83 -15.03
C TRP A 429 -16.63 36.78 -14.72
N VAL A 430 -16.98 36.90 -13.44
CA VAL A 430 -17.63 38.11 -12.91
C VAL A 430 -16.57 38.98 -12.26
N SER A 431 -16.77 40.30 -12.27
CA SER A 431 -16.00 41.21 -11.44
C SER A 431 -16.75 41.52 -10.15
N LEU A 432 -16.07 41.37 -9.02
CA LEU A 432 -16.53 41.81 -7.72
C LEU A 432 -15.82 43.12 -7.38
N ALA A 433 -16.57 44.10 -6.90
CA ALA A 433 -16.08 45.42 -6.55
C ALA A 433 -16.64 45.82 -5.19
N TYR A 434 -15.78 46.29 -4.30
CA TYR A 434 -16.12 46.62 -2.92
C TYR A 434 -15.65 48.04 -2.58
N GLU A 435 -16.37 48.64 -1.65
CA GLU A 435 -15.99 49.81 -0.87
C GLU A 435 -15.55 49.36 0.53
N ASP A 436 -14.48 49.93 1.08
CA ASP A 436 -13.92 49.56 2.39
C ASP A 436 -14.32 50.51 3.54
N LEU A 437 -14.99 51.61 3.23
CA LEU A 437 -15.39 52.62 4.21
C LEU A 437 -16.74 52.35 4.89
N TRP A 438 -17.43 51.25 4.56
CA TRP A 438 -18.68 50.87 5.24
C TRP A 438 -18.49 50.91 6.77
N PRO A 439 -19.39 51.57 7.54
CA PRO A 439 -20.74 51.99 7.17
C PRO A 439 -20.87 53.41 6.58
N GLU A 440 -19.77 54.11 6.32
CA GLU A 440 -19.76 55.41 5.65
C GLU A 440 -19.72 55.25 4.13
N THR A 441 -20.31 56.18 3.39
CA THR A 441 -20.38 56.09 1.92
C THR A 441 -19.03 56.29 1.23
N GLY A 442 -18.09 57.04 1.81
CA GLY A 442 -16.79 57.27 1.17
C GLY A 442 -16.85 58.09 -0.13
N ASP A 443 -15.91 57.84 -1.03
CA ASP A 443 -15.81 58.45 -2.36
C ASP A 443 -16.50 57.63 -3.47
N TYR A 444 -16.93 56.40 -3.16
CA TYR A 444 -17.91 55.62 -3.92
C TYR A 444 -17.46 55.31 -5.35
N ASP A 445 -16.17 55.02 -5.53
CA ASP A 445 -15.53 54.72 -6.81
C ASP A 445 -15.44 53.20 -7.12
N PHE A 446 -15.79 52.35 -6.15
CA PHE A 446 -15.83 50.89 -6.19
C PHE A 446 -14.51 50.24 -6.61
N ASN A 447 -13.39 50.81 -6.19
CA ASN A 447 -12.08 50.25 -6.51
C ASN A 447 -11.25 49.82 -5.29
N ASP A 448 -11.77 49.93 -4.07
CA ASP A 448 -11.05 49.59 -2.84
C ASP A 448 -10.55 48.14 -2.84
N VAL A 449 -11.39 47.22 -3.28
CA VAL A 449 -10.99 45.85 -3.65
C VAL A 449 -11.75 45.42 -4.89
N VAL A 450 -11.03 45.15 -5.99
CA VAL A 450 -11.61 44.65 -7.24
C VAL A 450 -11.03 43.29 -7.59
N LEU A 451 -11.90 42.31 -7.84
CA LEU A 451 -11.51 40.93 -8.13
C LEU A 451 -12.24 40.42 -9.37
N ASN A 452 -11.58 39.61 -10.17
CA ASN A 452 -12.27 38.64 -11.02
C ASN A 452 -12.54 37.38 -10.22
N TYR A 453 -13.71 36.76 -10.41
CA TYR A 453 -14.18 35.63 -9.61
C TYR A 453 -14.89 34.58 -10.44
N ARG A 454 -14.62 33.31 -10.14
CA ARG A 454 -15.34 32.14 -10.64
C ARG A 454 -15.46 31.08 -9.55
N THR A 455 -16.60 30.41 -9.57
CA THR A 455 -16.83 29.18 -8.81
C THR A 455 -16.96 28.01 -9.77
N THR A 456 -16.25 26.92 -9.49
CA THR A 456 -16.45 25.62 -10.14
C THR A 456 -16.96 24.63 -9.10
N VAL A 457 -18.03 23.91 -9.44
CA VAL A 457 -18.62 22.87 -8.60
C VAL A 457 -18.52 21.53 -9.33
N ASN A 458 -17.87 20.55 -8.71
CA ASN A 458 -17.78 19.20 -9.24
C ASN A 458 -18.76 18.27 -8.51
N LYS A 459 -19.44 17.43 -9.28
CA LYS A 459 -20.48 16.52 -8.81
C LYS A 459 -20.28 15.09 -9.30
N VAL A 460 -20.69 14.14 -8.48
CA VAL A 460 -20.89 12.72 -8.84
C VAL A 460 -22.34 12.37 -8.54
N GLY A 461 -23.10 11.97 -9.57
CA GLY A 461 -24.56 11.88 -9.47
C GLY A 461 -25.18 13.23 -9.07
N SER A 462 -26.02 13.25 -8.03
CA SER A 462 -26.59 14.49 -7.46
C SER A 462 -25.72 15.14 -6.38
N ASN A 463 -24.61 14.51 -5.97
CA ASN A 463 -23.80 14.97 -4.85
C ASN A 463 -22.68 15.92 -5.30
N VAL A 464 -22.56 17.06 -4.62
CA VAL A 464 -21.41 17.94 -4.70
C VAL A 464 -20.29 17.36 -3.84
N ILE A 465 -19.11 17.21 -4.46
CA ILE A 465 -17.92 16.60 -3.83
C ILE A 465 -16.78 17.61 -3.64
N ARG A 466 -16.76 18.70 -4.43
CA ARG A 466 -15.66 19.66 -4.45
C ARG A 466 -16.09 21.02 -4.99
N TYR A 467 -15.55 22.07 -4.39
CA TYR A 467 -15.59 23.43 -4.89
C TYR A 467 -14.20 23.90 -5.33
N VAL A 468 -14.14 24.74 -6.35
CA VAL A 468 -12.94 25.50 -6.70
C VAL A 468 -13.31 26.97 -6.79
N ILE A 469 -12.58 27.80 -6.06
CA ILE A 469 -12.67 29.25 -6.10
C ILE A 469 -11.44 29.76 -6.81
N GLU A 470 -11.62 30.53 -7.87
CA GLU A 470 -10.51 31.02 -8.68
C GLU A 470 -10.78 32.44 -9.18
N GLY A 471 -9.72 33.17 -9.46
CA GLY A 471 -9.84 34.56 -9.86
C GLY A 471 -8.52 35.32 -9.87
N GLU A 472 -8.64 36.64 -9.97
CA GLU A 472 -7.51 37.58 -9.97
C GLU A 472 -7.86 38.79 -9.11
N LEU A 473 -6.94 39.23 -8.25
CA LEU A 473 -6.98 40.55 -7.65
C LEU A 473 -6.60 41.58 -8.71
N ASN A 474 -7.61 42.33 -9.17
CA ASN A 474 -7.50 43.30 -10.25
C ASN A 474 -6.96 44.65 -9.77
N ALA A 475 -7.38 45.10 -8.59
CA ALA A 475 -7.02 46.41 -8.04
C ALA A 475 -7.31 46.49 -6.53
N VAL A 476 -6.60 47.38 -5.85
CA VAL A 476 -6.80 47.74 -4.44
C VAL A 476 -6.59 49.25 -4.26
N GLY A 477 -7.66 50.03 -4.33
CA GLY A 477 -7.71 51.47 -4.04
C GLY A 477 -7.86 51.80 -2.54
N ALA A 478 -7.82 50.79 -1.69
CA ALA A 478 -8.03 50.97 -0.26
C ALA A 478 -6.86 51.65 0.47
N GLY A 479 -7.19 52.62 1.32
CA GLY A 479 -6.30 53.09 2.39
C GLY A 479 -6.12 52.04 3.50
N TYR A 480 -7.17 51.29 3.84
CA TYR A 480 -7.15 50.29 4.89
C TYR A 480 -6.64 48.92 4.41
N HIS A 481 -6.35 48.04 5.37
CA HIS A 481 -6.00 46.65 5.11
C HIS A 481 -7.29 45.82 5.02
N ASN A 482 -7.48 45.18 3.86
CA ASN A 482 -8.65 44.37 3.55
C ASN A 482 -8.22 42.93 3.30
N GLY A 483 -8.92 41.96 3.88
CA GLY A 483 -8.88 40.57 3.47
C GLY A 483 -10.04 40.24 2.54
N PHE A 484 -9.91 39.16 1.77
CA PHE A 484 -10.97 38.63 0.91
C PHE A 484 -11.30 37.19 1.30
N ALA A 485 -12.59 36.90 1.49
CA ALA A 485 -13.07 35.60 1.89
C ALA A 485 -14.35 35.20 1.14
N VAL A 486 -14.68 33.91 1.20
CA VAL A 486 -15.89 33.35 0.60
C VAL A 486 -16.58 32.46 1.62
N ARG A 487 -17.82 32.80 1.97
CA ARG A 487 -18.69 31.94 2.78
C ARG A 487 -19.47 30.98 1.87
N PHE A 488 -19.58 29.74 2.35
CA PHE A 488 -20.43 28.71 1.78
C PHE A 488 -21.67 28.58 2.69
N LYS A 489 -22.69 29.40 2.44
CA LYS A 489 -23.87 29.47 3.33
C LYS A 489 -24.50 28.09 3.51
N ASN A 490 -24.79 27.70 4.75
CA ASN A 490 -25.32 26.39 5.15
C ASN A 490 -24.40 25.17 4.88
N LEU A 491 -23.15 25.37 4.44
CA LEU A 491 -22.15 24.30 4.38
C LEU A 491 -21.44 24.21 5.74
N PRO A 492 -21.56 23.12 6.52
CA PRO A 492 -20.85 23.00 7.78
C PRO A 492 -19.33 22.95 7.56
N SER A 493 -18.55 23.65 8.40
CA SER A 493 -17.09 23.65 8.32
C SER A 493 -16.48 22.25 8.47
N GLY A 494 -17.11 21.39 9.28
CA GLY A 494 -16.69 19.99 9.48
C GLY A 494 -16.86 19.08 8.26
N TYR A 495 -17.60 19.50 7.23
CA TYR A 495 -17.78 18.73 5.99
C TYR A 495 -16.63 18.95 5.01
N VAL A 496 -15.70 19.86 5.32
CA VAL A 496 -14.53 20.14 4.50
C VAL A 496 -13.40 19.18 4.85
N ASN A 497 -12.77 18.59 3.84
CA ASN A 497 -11.55 17.84 4.03
C ASN A 497 -10.34 18.78 4.02
N THR A 498 -9.97 19.28 5.20
CA THR A 498 -8.94 20.32 5.36
C THR A 498 -7.54 19.88 4.95
N SER A 499 -7.21 18.58 5.02
CA SER A 499 -5.89 18.06 4.65
C SER A 499 -5.65 18.08 3.13
N LEU A 500 -6.73 18.12 2.34
CA LEU A 500 -6.69 18.13 0.88
C LEU A 500 -6.94 19.50 0.27
N ILE A 501 -7.11 20.55 1.09
CA ILE A 501 -7.18 21.92 0.58
C ILE A 501 -5.87 22.24 -0.16
N ARG A 502 -6.01 22.89 -1.31
CA ARG A 502 -4.91 23.48 -2.07
C ARG A 502 -5.20 24.94 -2.27
N HIS A 503 -4.34 25.80 -1.74
CA HIS A 503 -4.50 27.26 -1.77
C HIS A 503 -3.27 27.88 -2.42
N GLU A 504 -3.51 28.66 -3.46
CA GLU A 504 -2.51 29.33 -4.26
C GLU A 504 -2.84 30.82 -4.39
N ILE A 505 -1.83 31.67 -4.21
CA ILE A 505 -1.89 33.11 -4.47
C ILE A 505 -0.67 33.48 -5.30
N GLY A 506 -0.87 34.13 -6.44
CA GLY A 506 0.18 34.58 -7.36
C GLY A 506 1.07 33.46 -7.90
N GLY A 507 0.55 32.24 -8.08
CA GLY A 507 1.36 31.09 -8.48
C GLY A 507 2.01 30.33 -7.31
N VAL A 508 1.87 30.80 -6.07
CA VAL A 508 2.57 30.28 -4.90
C VAL A 508 1.61 29.56 -3.95
N ILE A 509 1.93 28.31 -3.62
CA ILE A 509 1.19 27.49 -2.66
C ILE A 509 1.37 28.07 -1.25
N GLN A 510 0.25 28.28 -0.55
CA GLN A 510 0.22 28.78 0.82
C GLN A 510 0.34 27.63 1.83
N SER A 511 1.05 27.85 2.94
CA SER A 511 1.33 26.82 3.97
C SER A 511 0.33 26.81 5.14
N GLY A 512 -0.66 27.71 5.14
CA GLY A 512 -1.70 27.82 6.16
C GLY A 512 -3.00 27.09 5.80
N ILE A 513 -3.86 26.87 6.79
CA ILE A 513 -5.22 26.37 6.57
C ILE A 513 -6.09 27.55 6.12
N ALA A 514 -6.60 27.50 4.89
CA ALA A 514 -7.45 28.55 4.33
C ALA A 514 -8.87 28.57 4.93
N LEU A 515 -9.31 27.48 5.57
CA LEU A 515 -10.61 27.41 6.25
C LEU A 515 -10.55 28.17 7.59
N GLU A 516 -11.45 29.12 7.79
CA GLU A 516 -11.51 29.92 9.01
C GLU A 516 -11.84 29.05 10.24
N SER A 517 -11.00 29.13 11.26
CA SER A 517 -11.15 28.34 12.49
C SER A 517 -12.26 28.88 13.40
N GLY A 518 -12.91 28.00 14.16
CA GLY A 518 -13.90 28.40 15.16
C GLY A 518 -15.26 28.79 14.58
N ARG A 519 -15.52 28.37 13.34
CA ARG A 519 -16.73 28.67 12.57
C ARG A 519 -17.59 27.43 12.38
N SER A 520 -18.91 27.59 12.47
CA SER A 520 -19.90 26.56 12.18
C SER A 520 -20.10 26.40 10.66
N GLU A 521 -20.11 27.50 9.91
CA GLU A 521 -20.15 27.47 8.45
C GLU A 521 -18.73 27.41 7.86
N ALA A 522 -18.60 26.83 6.68
CA ALA A 522 -17.36 26.85 5.92
C ALA A 522 -17.12 28.26 5.36
N ILE A 523 -16.06 28.91 5.84
CA ILE A 523 -15.60 30.22 5.38
C ILE A 523 -14.15 30.07 4.93
N LEU A 524 -13.87 30.37 3.66
CA LEU A 524 -12.53 30.32 3.11
C LEU A 524 -11.91 31.70 3.06
N ILE A 525 -10.79 31.87 3.74
CA ILE A 525 -9.93 33.05 3.65
C ILE A 525 -9.07 32.91 2.38
N VAL A 526 -9.47 33.63 1.33
CA VAL A 526 -8.83 33.53 0.02
C VAL A 526 -7.56 34.36 -0.05
N ILE A 527 -7.64 35.61 0.38
CA ILE A 527 -6.50 36.52 0.51
C ILE A 527 -6.55 37.09 1.93
N PRO A 528 -5.66 36.67 2.85
CA PRO A 528 -5.72 37.14 4.24
C PRO A 528 -5.56 38.65 4.40
N ASP A 529 -4.72 39.27 3.57
CA ASP A 529 -4.48 40.72 3.51
C ASP A 529 -4.03 41.09 2.09
N THR A 530 -4.86 41.84 1.37
CA THR A 530 -4.60 42.25 -0.01
C THR A 530 -3.33 43.09 -0.15
N LYS A 531 -2.93 43.85 0.87
CA LYS A 531 -1.72 44.69 0.83
C LYS A 531 -0.42 43.88 0.88
N THR A 532 -0.49 42.59 1.18
CA THR A 532 0.70 41.73 1.28
C THR A 532 1.04 41.02 -0.01
N VAL A 533 0.15 41.05 -1.01
CA VAL A 533 0.29 40.25 -2.25
C VAL A 533 0.79 41.05 -3.46
N TYR A 534 1.00 42.35 -3.30
CA TYR A 534 1.61 43.23 -4.30
C TYR A 534 2.73 44.08 -3.68
N SER A 535 3.46 44.81 -4.51
CA SER A 535 4.60 45.63 -4.07
C SER A 535 4.18 46.72 -3.09
N SER A 536 4.85 46.79 -1.93
CA SER A 536 4.62 47.85 -0.93
C SER A 536 4.94 49.27 -1.43
N ALA A 537 5.56 49.41 -2.60
CA ALA A 537 5.78 50.70 -3.25
C ALA A 537 4.50 51.26 -3.92
N CYS A 538 3.49 50.42 -4.15
CA CYS A 538 2.20 50.80 -4.71
C CYS A 538 1.25 51.13 -3.55
N THR A 539 1.00 52.42 -3.28
CA THR A 539 0.06 52.81 -2.22
C THR A 539 -1.36 52.37 -2.55
N TYR A 540 -1.78 52.57 -3.80
CA TYR A 540 -3.07 52.17 -4.35
C TYR A 540 -2.83 51.31 -5.59
N PHE A 541 -3.01 50.01 -5.46
CA PHE A 541 -2.62 49.04 -6.47
C PHE A 541 -3.58 49.10 -7.65
N ARG A 542 -3.04 49.48 -8.82
CA ARG A 542 -3.75 49.53 -10.10
C ARG A 542 -4.96 50.48 -10.14
N THR A 543 -5.10 51.41 -9.21
CA THR A 543 -6.12 52.48 -9.22
C THR A 543 -5.51 53.89 -9.35
N ASN A 544 -4.34 54.11 -8.73
CA ASN A 544 -3.53 55.33 -8.80
C ASN A 544 -2.06 55.01 -8.50
N GLY A 545 -1.39 54.45 -9.51
CA GLY A 545 -0.05 53.87 -9.43
C GLY A 545 -0.03 52.37 -9.73
N CYS A 546 1.07 51.89 -10.31
CA CYS A 546 1.28 50.48 -10.64
C CYS A 546 0.20 49.89 -11.58
N GLU A 547 -0.42 50.71 -12.43
CA GLU A 547 -1.49 50.29 -13.35
C GLU A 547 -0.99 49.28 -14.41
N SER A 548 0.32 49.23 -14.62
CA SER A 548 0.97 48.24 -15.49
C SER A 548 1.36 46.94 -14.78
N ASP A 549 1.29 46.88 -13.45
CA ASP A 549 1.72 45.69 -12.70
C ASP A 549 0.77 44.52 -12.96
N PRO A 550 1.28 43.28 -12.98
CA PRO A 550 0.44 42.11 -13.23
C PRO A 550 -0.59 41.96 -12.11
N LYS A 551 -1.81 41.54 -12.49
CA LYS A 551 -2.82 41.12 -11.54
C LYS A 551 -2.36 39.89 -10.76
N ILE A 552 -2.90 39.70 -9.57
CA ILE A 552 -2.50 38.58 -8.70
C ILE A 552 -3.55 37.48 -8.78
N SER A 553 -3.22 36.35 -9.40
CA SER A 553 -4.11 35.20 -9.45
C SER A 553 -4.34 34.60 -8.07
N PHE A 554 -5.50 33.99 -7.84
CA PHE A 554 -5.74 33.13 -6.70
C PHE A 554 -6.52 31.89 -7.12
N LYS A 555 -6.26 30.78 -6.43
CA LYS A 555 -7.01 29.55 -6.61
C LYS A 555 -7.07 28.77 -5.31
N ILE A 556 -8.27 28.40 -4.88
CA ILE A 556 -8.48 27.47 -3.77
C ILE A 556 -9.34 26.30 -4.24
N THR A 557 -8.83 25.10 -4.02
CA THR A 557 -9.59 23.85 -4.17
C THR A 557 -10.05 23.39 -2.78
N LEU A 558 -11.35 23.15 -2.65
CA LEU A 558 -12.04 22.74 -1.43
C LEU A 558 -12.73 21.38 -1.61
N PRO A 559 -12.04 20.27 -1.32
CA PRO A 559 -12.67 18.95 -1.29
C PRO A 559 -13.55 18.79 -0.04
N LEU A 560 -14.67 18.08 -0.18
CA LEU A 560 -15.55 17.75 0.94
C LEU A 560 -15.21 16.35 1.50
N SER A 561 -15.18 16.22 2.82
CA SER A 561 -15.13 14.95 3.55
C SER A 561 -16.52 14.33 3.72
N THR A 562 -17.57 15.15 3.64
CA THR A 562 -18.97 14.71 3.62
C THR A 562 -19.67 15.40 2.45
N PHE A 563 -20.14 14.61 1.48
CA PHE A 563 -20.77 15.12 0.28
C PHE A 563 -22.17 15.66 0.57
N ILE A 564 -22.62 16.60 -0.28
CA ILE A 564 -23.91 17.27 -0.10
C ILE A 564 -24.72 17.18 -1.38
N ASP A 565 -26.00 16.84 -1.25
CA ASP A 565 -26.90 16.81 -2.40
C ASP A 565 -27.04 18.20 -3.02
N SER A 566 -26.96 18.27 -4.35
CA SER A 566 -26.95 19.52 -5.11
C SER A 566 -28.25 20.32 -5.02
N SER A 567 -29.34 19.75 -4.49
CA SER A 567 -30.57 20.50 -4.18
C SER A 567 -30.44 21.44 -2.98
N ILE A 568 -29.48 21.19 -2.08
CA ILE A 568 -29.24 21.99 -0.87
C ILE A 568 -27.82 22.59 -0.82
N ALA A 569 -26.90 22.11 -1.66
CA ALA A 569 -25.55 22.62 -1.73
C ALA A 569 -25.51 24.08 -2.23
N PRO A 570 -24.59 24.93 -1.74
CA PRO A 570 -24.31 26.23 -2.36
C PRO A 570 -23.89 26.06 -3.82
N LEU A 571 -24.49 26.83 -4.73
CA LEU A 571 -24.22 26.79 -6.18
C LEU A 571 -24.21 28.21 -6.76
N GLY A 572 -23.61 28.38 -7.95
CA GLY A 572 -23.57 29.67 -8.64
C GLY A 572 -22.56 30.63 -8.02
N LEU A 573 -22.94 31.91 -7.89
CA LEU A 573 -22.21 32.85 -7.04
C LEU A 573 -22.43 32.46 -5.58
N LEU A 574 -21.34 32.18 -4.87
CA LEU A 574 -21.37 31.93 -3.43
C LEU A 574 -21.59 33.25 -2.67
N ASP A 575 -21.01 33.39 -1.49
CA ASP A 575 -21.07 34.61 -0.71
C ASP A 575 -19.66 35.18 -0.47
N PRO A 576 -19.08 35.84 -1.49
CA PRO A 576 -17.81 36.53 -1.37
C PRO A 576 -17.96 37.84 -0.57
N PHE A 577 -16.95 38.19 0.21
CA PHE A 577 -16.94 39.40 1.03
C PHE A 577 -15.51 39.87 1.33
N ILE A 578 -15.37 41.15 1.69
CA ILE A 578 -14.14 41.69 2.28
C ILE A 578 -14.27 41.81 3.80
N PHE A 579 -13.15 41.74 4.51
CA PHE A 579 -13.13 41.88 5.97
C PHE A 579 -11.91 42.68 6.43
N ALA A 580 -12.00 43.29 7.61
CA ALA A 580 -10.92 44.09 8.15
C ALA A 580 -9.83 43.21 8.79
N VAL A 581 -8.57 43.54 8.52
CA VAL A 581 -7.42 42.73 8.96
C VAL A 581 -7.04 43.07 10.41
N ASN A 582 -7.00 42.05 11.28
CA ASN A 582 -6.60 42.21 12.68
C ASN A 582 -5.22 42.86 12.82
N GLY A 583 -5.09 43.81 13.77
CA GLY A 583 -3.84 44.53 14.02
C GLY A 583 -3.63 45.78 13.18
N PHE A 584 -4.54 46.09 12.25
CA PHE A 584 -4.53 47.32 11.46
C PHE A 584 -5.77 48.17 11.77
N ALA A 585 -5.62 49.49 11.72
CA ALA A 585 -6.75 50.41 11.87
C ALA A 585 -7.71 50.28 10.68
N HIS A 586 -9.01 50.42 10.93
CA HIS A 586 -10.07 50.25 9.92
C HIS A 586 -11.29 51.11 10.28
N GLY A 587 -11.10 52.43 10.34
CA GLY A 587 -12.11 53.37 10.81
C GLY A 587 -12.32 53.39 12.33
N ASP A 588 -13.16 54.31 12.79
CA ASP A 588 -13.37 54.59 14.22
C ASP A 588 -14.26 53.54 14.92
N TYR A 589 -15.03 52.77 14.15
CA TYR A 589 -16.00 51.78 14.65
C TYR A 589 -15.41 50.38 14.82
N VAL A 590 -14.23 50.12 14.23
CA VAL A 590 -13.62 48.79 14.23
C VAL A 590 -12.57 48.68 15.33
N ASN A 591 -12.77 47.72 16.23
CA ASN A 591 -11.77 47.39 17.24
C ASN A 591 -10.59 46.69 16.57
N ILE A 592 -9.42 47.33 16.57
CA ILE A 592 -8.17 46.79 15.98
C ILE A 592 -7.80 45.37 16.45
N ASN A 593 -8.18 44.98 17.67
CA ASN A 593 -7.90 43.65 18.23
C ASN A 593 -8.96 42.60 17.86
N ASN A 594 -10.07 43.02 17.25
CA ASN A 594 -11.15 42.17 16.77
C ASN A 594 -11.65 42.66 15.41
N ALA A 595 -10.76 43.14 14.55
CA ALA A 595 -11.12 43.74 13.26
C ALA A 595 -11.87 42.75 12.37
N ARG A 596 -11.60 41.44 12.51
CA ARG A 596 -12.33 40.38 11.81
C ARG A 596 -13.86 40.43 12.02
N SER A 597 -14.38 41.08 13.07
CA SER A 597 -15.83 41.24 13.26
C SER A 597 -16.47 42.30 12.35
N TRP A 598 -15.67 42.99 11.54
CA TRP A 598 -16.14 43.85 10.45
C TRP A 598 -15.99 43.09 9.13
N GLU A 599 -17.03 43.14 8.30
CA GLU A 599 -17.04 42.58 6.94
C GLU A 599 -18.13 43.23 6.09
N VAL A 600 -17.90 43.29 4.78
CA VAL A 600 -18.82 43.84 3.78
C VAL A 600 -19.12 42.79 2.73
N HIS A 601 -20.39 42.42 2.64
CA HIS A 601 -20.90 41.48 1.64
C HIS A 601 -21.61 42.23 0.51
N LEU A 602 -21.90 41.49 -0.57
CA LEU A 602 -22.87 41.93 -1.58
C LEU A 602 -24.20 42.32 -0.94
N LYS A 603 -24.84 43.33 -1.52
CA LYS A 603 -26.13 43.87 -1.06
C LYS A 603 -27.13 42.76 -0.71
N ASN A 604 -27.78 42.90 0.44
CA ASN A 604 -28.79 41.98 0.99
C ASN A 604 -28.29 40.56 1.29
N LYS A 605 -26.98 40.33 1.33
CA LYS A 605 -26.41 39.13 1.95
C LYS A 605 -26.30 39.36 3.45
N GLU A 606 -26.75 38.38 4.22
CA GLU A 606 -26.54 38.37 5.67
C GLU A 606 -25.04 38.35 5.98
N PRO A 607 -24.58 38.95 7.09
CA PRO A 607 -23.23 38.73 7.57
C PRO A 607 -22.97 37.26 7.96
N THR A 608 -21.70 36.90 8.09
CA THR A 608 -21.23 35.66 8.72
C THR A 608 -21.40 35.69 10.24
N GLU A 609 -21.23 34.53 10.89
CA GLU A 609 -21.24 34.43 12.36
C GLU A 609 -20.05 35.13 13.04
N ALA A 610 -19.07 35.61 12.27
CA ALA A 610 -17.93 36.37 12.80
C ALA A 610 -18.28 37.84 13.11
N PHE A 611 -19.34 38.35 12.48
CA PHE A 611 -19.65 39.76 12.43
C PHE A 611 -20.26 40.31 13.72
N ASP A 612 -19.93 41.57 14.03
CA ASP A 612 -20.58 42.32 15.10
C ASP A 612 -21.82 43.04 14.57
N LEU A 613 -23.00 42.52 14.91
CA LEU A 613 -24.29 43.09 14.51
C LEU A 613 -24.51 44.54 14.98
N ASN A 614 -23.77 45.03 15.98
CA ASN A 614 -23.87 46.43 16.43
C ASN A 614 -23.29 47.43 15.42
N LEU A 615 -22.55 46.94 14.41
CA LEU A 615 -22.01 47.78 13.34
C LEU A 615 -23.06 48.12 12.28
N LEU A 616 -24.15 47.35 12.18
CA LEU A 616 -25.27 47.68 11.31
C LEU A 616 -25.95 48.97 11.80
N THR A 617 -26.58 49.70 10.88
CA THR A 617 -27.34 50.92 11.15
C THR A 617 -26.54 52.10 11.69
N LEU A 618 -25.20 52.01 11.64
CA LEU A 618 -24.31 53.15 11.90
C LEU A 618 -24.19 54.02 10.65
N GLU A 619 -23.96 55.31 10.84
CA GLU A 619 -23.73 56.31 9.78
C GLU A 619 -24.72 56.20 8.60
N ASP A 620 -24.23 55.85 7.40
CA ASP A 620 -25.05 55.79 6.19
C ASP A 620 -25.70 54.41 5.97
N ASP A 621 -25.33 53.39 6.76
CA ASP A 621 -25.94 52.05 6.68
C ASP A 621 -27.39 52.10 7.16
N ALA A 622 -28.29 51.60 6.32
CA ALA A 622 -29.72 51.46 6.61
C ALA A 622 -30.15 49.98 6.55
N SER A 623 -29.28 49.08 7.00
CA SER A 623 -29.61 47.65 7.09
C SER A 623 -30.83 47.43 7.99
N ASN A 624 -31.70 46.51 7.59
CA ASN A 624 -32.88 46.11 8.34
C ASN A 624 -32.99 44.59 8.33
N VAL A 625 -32.56 43.96 9.43
CA VAL A 625 -32.51 42.51 9.62
C VAL A 625 -33.88 41.86 9.41
N GLU A 626 -34.96 42.45 9.93
CA GLU A 626 -36.31 41.91 9.81
C GLU A 626 -36.81 41.86 8.35
N SER A 627 -36.35 42.81 7.54
CA SER A 627 -36.70 42.92 6.12
C SER A 627 -35.70 42.21 5.19
N GLY A 628 -34.65 41.59 5.74
CA GLY A 628 -33.58 40.96 4.95
C GLY A 628 -32.72 41.94 4.16
N PHE A 629 -32.68 43.19 4.61
CA PHE A 629 -31.91 44.27 3.99
C PHE A 629 -30.57 44.42 4.70
N TYR A 630 -29.48 44.30 3.94
CA TYR A 630 -28.12 44.35 4.47
C TYR A 630 -27.22 45.14 3.52
N TYR A 631 -26.26 45.88 4.07
CA TYR A 631 -25.23 46.61 3.33
C TYR A 631 -25.83 47.52 2.26
N GLN A 632 -26.80 48.34 2.66
CA GLN A 632 -27.36 49.36 1.79
C GLN A 632 -27.66 50.66 2.54
N THR A 633 -27.56 51.80 1.85
CA THR A 633 -28.00 53.09 2.37
C THR A 633 -29.52 53.20 2.42
N GLU A 634 -30.07 54.27 3.01
CA GLU A 634 -31.52 54.55 3.04
C GLU A 634 -32.12 54.59 1.62
N ASN A 635 -31.33 54.98 0.61
CA ASN A 635 -31.72 55.00 -0.79
C ASN A 635 -31.42 53.70 -1.54
N GLY A 636 -30.95 52.67 -0.85
CA GLY A 636 -30.65 51.36 -1.41
C GLY A 636 -29.34 51.26 -2.20
N LEU A 637 -28.39 52.16 -1.97
CA LEU A 637 -27.06 52.10 -2.59
C LEU A 637 -26.19 51.05 -1.86
N PRO A 638 -25.49 50.14 -2.57
CA PRO A 638 -24.68 49.07 -1.95
C PRO A 638 -23.28 49.54 -1.53
N TRP A 639 -22.52 48.70 -0.81
CA TRP A 639 -21.05 48.83 -0.68
C TRP A 639 -20.28 47.74 -1.43
N ALA A 640 -20.98 46.81 -2.06
CA ALA A 640 -20.36 45.79 -2.88
C ALA A 640 -21.26 45.41 -4.06
N MET A 641 -20.64 45.15 -5.21
CA MET A 641 -21.34 44.82 -6.45
C MET A 641 -20.72 43.63 -7.16
N GLU A 642 -21.57 42.86 -7.83
CA GLU A 642 -21.20 41.89 -8.85
C GLU A 642 -21.50 42.48 -10.23
N VAL A 643 -20.51 42.49 -11.11
CA VAL A 643 -20.63 42.89 -12.51
C VAL A 643 -20.36 41.67 -13.38
N GLY A 644 -21.32 41.29 -14.23
CA GLY A 644 -21.27 40.05 -15.03
C GLY A 644 -20.28 40.02 -16.19
N VAL A 645 -19.26 40.89 -16.18
CA VAL A 645 -18.20 40.99 -17.19
C VAL A 645 -16.86 41.25 -16.50
N ASN A 646 -15.75 41.07 -17.22
CA ASN A 646 -14.46 41.62 -16.81
C ASN A 646 -14.53 43.16 -16.87
N TRP A 647 -14.75 43.79 -15.73
CA TRP A 647 -15.16 45.19 -15.63
C TRP A 647 -13.96 46.13 -15.50
N SER A 648 -13.98 47.24 -16.27
CA SER A 648 -13.00 48.32 -16.11
C SER A 648 -13.37 49.18 -14.90
N HIS A 649 -12.65 49.04 -13.80
CA HIS A 649 -12.95 49.76 -12.56
C HIS A 649 -12.60 51.26 -12.69
N PRO A 650 -13.30 52.16 -11.98
CA PRO A 650 -12.95 53.57 -11.90
C PRO A 650 -11.54 53.79 -11.35
N LYS A 651 -10.91 54.90 -11.77
CA LYS A 651 -9.68 55.39 -11.13
C LYS A 651 -9.98 55.86 -9.71
N GLU A 652 -8.94 55.88 -8.89
CA GLU A 652 -9.01 56.37 -7.51
C GLU A 652 -9.70 57.74 -7.37
N ASN A 653 -10.61 57.89 -6.41
CA ASN A 653 -11.44 59.08 -6.14
C ASN A 653 -12.38 59.49 -7.29
N VAL A 654 -12.66 58.60 -8.26
CA VAL A 654 -13.61 58.87 -9.34
C VAL A 654 -14.90 58.11 -9.09
N ASP A 655 -15.85 58.80 -8.44
CA ASP A 655 -17.22 58.33 -8.20
C ASP A 655 -17.79 57.54 -9.39
N LEU A 656 -18.41 56.41 -9.08
CA LEU A 656 -18.96 55.47 -10.04
C LEU A 656 -19.89 56.11 -11.08
N ILE A 657 -20.71 57.10 -10.71
CA ILE A 657 -21.63 57.78 -11.64
C ILE A 657 -20.85 58.68 -12.61
N ILE A 658 -19.69 59.20 -12.21
CA ILE A 658 -18.82 59.96 -13.12
C ILE A 658 -18.15 59.01 -14.11
N ALA A 659 -17.63 57.88 -13.63
CA ALA A 659 -17.01 56.87 -14.50
C ALA A 659 -18.02 56.16 -15.40
N TYR A 660 -19.24 55.94 -14.92
CA TYR A 660 -20.34 55.25 -15.59
C TYR A 660 -21.64 56.05 -15.49
N PRO A 661 -21.86 57.06 -16.36
CA PRO A 661 -23.02 57.95 -16.27
C PRO A 661 -24.38 57.27 -16.37
N LEU A 662 -24.46 56.10 -17.00
CA LEU A 662 -25.70 55.34 -17.12
C LEU A 662 -26.09 54.61 -15.82
N PHE A 663 -25.14 54.42 -14.88
CA PHE A 663 -25.40 53.74 -13.62
C PHE A 663 -26.50 54.41 -12.79
N ASN A 664 -26.53 55.74 -12.75
CA ASN A 664 -27.56 56.49 -11.99
C ASN A 664 -29.00 56.14 -12.45
N SER A 665 -29.22 55.97 -13.75
CA SER A 665 -30.54 55.58 -14.27
C SER A 665 -30.88 54.11 -13.99
N PHE A 666 -29.87 53.23 -14.03
CA PHE A 666 -30.00 51.83 -13.64
C PHE A 666 -30.37 51.71 -12.15
N ALA A 667 -29.65 52.38 -11.27
CA ALA A 667 -29.89 52.37 -9.84
C ALA A 667 -31.31 52.90 -9.49
N ARG A 668 -31.71 54.04 -10.07
CA ARG A 668 -33.03 54.65 -9.80
C ARG A 668 -34.22 53.88 -10.35
N SER A 669 -34.02 53.04 -11.36
CA SER A 669 -35.06 52.21 -11.95
C SER A 669 -35.14 50.81 -11.32
N SER A 670 -34.42 50.57 -10.22
CA SER A 670 -34.29 49.25 -9.60
C SER A 670 -33.80 48.18 -10.59
N GLY A 671 -32.89 48.59 -11.49
CA GLY A 671 -32.24 47.72 -12.46
C GLY A 671 -32.99 47.48 -13.76
N VAL A 672 -34.13 48.16 -13.98
CA VAL A 672 -34.95 48.00 -15.20
C VAL A 672 -34.32 48.71 -16.40
N ASP A 673 -33.88 49.95 -16.22
CA ASP A 673 -33.28 50.76 -17.29
C ASP A 673 -31.76 50.60 -17.32
N ASN A 674 -31.15 50.69 -18.50
CA ASN A 674 -29.69 50.67 -18.68
C ASN A 674 -29.00 49.49 -17.98
N SER A 675 -29.57 48.29 -18.07
CA SER A 675 -29.05 47.04 -17.48
C SER A 675 -27.65 46.63 -17.97
N LEU A 676 -27.12 47.31 -18.99
CA LEU A 676 -25.75 47.15 -19.52
C LEU A 676 -24.90 48.41 -19.31
N TRP A 677 -25.19 49.20 -18.27
CA TRP A 677 -24.48 50.45 -17.96
C TRP A 677 -22.95 50.29 -17.93
N PHE A 678 -22.47 49.12 -17.48
CA PHE A 678 -21.06 48.75 -17.37
C PHE A 678 -20.33 48.62 -18.72
N ASN A 679 -21.06 48.60 -19.84
CA ASN A 679 -20.46 48.61 -21.19
C ASN A 679 -20.18 50.02 -21.73
N SER A 680 -20.53 51.08 -20.98
CA SER A 680 -20.40 52.48 -21.43
C SER A 680 -19.64 53.35 -20.43
N PRO A 681 -18.37 53.02 -20.12
CA PRO A 681 -17.53 53.89 -19.30
C PRO A 681 -17.14 55.18 -20.04
N ASP A 682 -16.87 56.24 -19.28
CA ASP A 682 -15.93 57.26 -19.74
C ASP A 682 -14.51 56.67 -19.68
N SER A 683 -13.95 56.36 -20.86
CA SER A 683 -12.62 55.73 -20.97
C SER A 683 -11.48 56.52 -20.31
N SER A 684 -11.67 57.82 -20.05
CA SER A 684 -10.67 58.64 -19.36
C SER A 684 -10.70 58.46 -17.84
N LYS A 685 -11.76 57.84 -17.32
CA LYS A 685 -12.10 57.72 -15.89
C LYS A 685 -11.95 56.31 -15.32
N VAL A 686 -11.70 55.32 -16.18
CA VAL A 686 -11.55 53.91 -15.79
C VAL A 686 -10.16 53.37 -16.11
N ILE A 687 -9.83 52.24 -15.50
CA ILE A 687 -8.64 51.43 -15.80
C ILE A 687 -9.12 50.10 -16.40
N ASN A 688 -8.53 49.73 -17.53
CA ASN A 688 -8.92 48.52 -18.24
C ASN A 688 -8.35 47.28 -17.57
N ASN A 689 -9.23 46.29 -17.37
CA ASN A 689 -8.94 44.97 -16.80
C ASN A 689 -8.88 43.89 -17.87
#